data_AF-A0A518ES94-F1
#
_entry.id   AF-A0A518ES94-F1
#
_cell.length_a   1.000
_cell.length_b   1.000
_cell.length_c   1.000
_cell.angle_alpha   90.00
_cell.angle_beta   90.00
_cell.angle_gamma   90.00
#
_symmetry.space_group_name_H-M   'P 1'
#
loop_
_entity.id
_entity.type
_entity.pdbx_description
1 polymer ?
#
loop_
_entity_poly.entity_id
_entity_poly.type
_entity_poly.pdbx_seq_one_letter_code
_entity_poly.pdbx_strand_id
1 'polypeptide(L)'
;MLVQILSACVLSLPLPLPGVSSGSAAPPLDSTSELALEAGRAAVKRGQPDRAREHFERALASAETRAEAAFELGELARAAGDVDRMATAALIHAEATVDPRGSGVASPRGAWTIGGKELDVQGLAKRAAAARVQLANALLGVAQDHESKGSRSPEDLLTAAWSRRFALDLVQRTARVAEAMGPALKPDVSVPAGAHGPVLKALDRVGARAIATGDLGTAIRAGRILRGLGVQADFSDLRGDRPSGMAKWRAKGSDILDKARERQAERSDKPWTVEDLEWLSLHEGESFTRSHSSFAEPGVAVSPRGYYRIESDCGYETLLAVARTIEDHHERLANYFGSDPFVRNGTKVERQGLIRIVPDPSGLEAEGAPFFWVGGFQSGDTTVVRLAAGTIEGLGRTLTHELTHRFDGALHGGIPAWLAEGRAVWTGGAYARIEDHSFVDDYASHGTLISVVNRGLSSPRTLTNILSGTPGDYRQNYSAGNALYVFLSTWFPGNAPSMSGGQPLFRDLLHTYEDQGKHPSKPDDLFEEFVDHFCDGKNGRPSSFDEFQEMFTEFLRGFALREKAPFTKRYMNTLEDREGATWIYDEPTWTWDWVRAEPLFGQNQAREAGALLLEFGKPEEAIRALVWARAVDGYDPRTAAYLVEAFEKLKSPSLREREALWTVQHERNGEPFASRVHEKSARARLGAFPGDLKAVDACLAELGAVAAALAAGGAPESARRVAGDAERVAAWAGERVGERAGEETAAPGAVDQAIAIPPGEPDELGGWVEESLTRLDEDRPEGLYFVEDDGTLLLGRNSARTSTGRFDRNGGGRSFVRASRWMLPGTYRIQTRMNFTTAYATGLIVLGWSSRERNIRIPLTAGDVQYAIGESDEEPSFDKVNWRFDGMRTREGGLWTSVRGGAIELDPPSASIEIELLITGPVASLWIAGQFAGSYHTVDGAPIEGYVGFGTMSGTIAVAPPIVRRLDRQPVAILDLDRGTGPEFDRLRNVSVYFGDQMEPPTNGALVLWIPSDGKAGSISSADDEGGELSAEDQRDDITREIARARRTAVQLLERMSRNGVGQPLVVAFPRRFEKVLDRAAFDAELQDSAPENSVPPRIVFHGVTDPAAAEDEASDEHRFEAIDQGRRWLIFVDGFGVARMCQTFTSAAAISQHQLEHWLTVFRDHGRPERKLPEFSRPPAEEDEGQ
;
A
#
# COMPACT_ATOMS: atom_id res chain seq x y z
N MET A 1 6.57 44.79 -2.48
CA MET A 1 6.38 44.61 -1.02
C MET A 1 5.44 43.43 -0.67
N LEU A 2 5.06 42.60 -1.66
CA LEU A 2 4.37 41.31 -1.49
C LEU A 2 5.30 40.11 -1.78
N VAL A 3 6.62 40.36 -1.86
CA VAL A 3 7.67 39.39 -2.25
C VAL A 3 8.59 39.03 -1.07
N GLN A 4 8.25 39.45 0.16
CA GLN A 4 9.06 39.17 1.37
C GLN A 4 8.32 38.41 2.48
N ILE A 5 7.08 37.95 2.24
CA ILE A 5 6.30 37.18 3.24
C ILE A 5 6.15 35.69 2.84
N LEU A 6 6.56 35.28 1.63
CA LEU A 6 6.56 33.88 1.18
C LEU A 6 7.91 33.15 1.33
N SER A 7 8.94 33.78 1.91
CA SER A 7 10.29 33.20 2.06
C SER A 7 10.73 32.97 3.51
N ALA A 8 9.80 32.88 4.47
CA ALA A 8 10.11 32.70 5.90
C ALA A 8 9.52 31.40 6.53
N CYS A 9 9.32 30.35 5.73
CA CYS A 9 9.26 28.97 6.23
C CYS A 9 10.50 28.22 5.70
N VAL A 10 11.64 28.55 6.30
CA VAL A 10 12.97 27.99 6.01
C VAL A 10 13.00 26.51 6.42
N LEU A 11 13.13 25.66 5.41
CA LEU A 11 14.16 24.62 5.28
C LEU A 11 14.75 24.11 6.60
N SER A 12 14.13 23.08 7.18
CA SER A 12 14.87 22.03 7.87
C SER A 12 15.34 21.02 6.82
N LEU A 13 16.53 21.28 6.25
CA LEU A 13 17.27 20.30 5.45
C LEU A 13 17.49 19.05 6.31
N PRO A 14 17.14 17.82 5.86
CA PRO A 14 17.59 16.62 6.54
C PRO A 14 19.08 16.44 6.25
N LEU A 15 19.92 16.62 7.26
CA LEU A 15 21.29 16.10 7.24
C LEU A 15 21.23 14.55 7.13
N PRO A 16 22.27 13.88 6.60
CA PRO A 16 22.30 12.42 6.42
C PRO A 16 22.19 11.68 7.76
N LEU A 17 21.46 10.55 7.80
CA LEU A 17 21.26 9.69 8.99
C LEU A 17 22.60 9.35 9.68
N PRO A 18 22.79 9.62 10.99
CA PRO A 18 23.94 9.09 11.71
C PRO A 18 23.78 7.57 11.78
N GLY A 19 24.77 6.83 11.27
CA GLY A 19 24.72 5.38 11.09
C GLY A 19 24.87 4.94 9.63
N VAL A 20 24.68 5.85 8.67
CA VAL A 20 25.34 5.72 7.37
C VAL A 20 26.73 6.32 7.57
N SER A 21 27.70 5.51 8.00
CA SER A 21 29.09 5.87 7.72
C SER A 21 29.14 6.22 6.25
N SER A 22 29.76 7.35 5.89
CA SER A 22 30.21 7.65 4.54
C SER A 22 31.32 6.66 4.08
N GLY A 23 31.20 5.39 4.48
CA GLY A 23 32.08 4.30 4.16
C GLY A 23 31.96 4.01 2.68
N SER A 24 32.92 4.58 1.93
CA SER A 24 33.10 4.49 0.50
C SER A 24 31.86 4.88 -0.31
N ALA A 25 31.93 6.01 -1.03
CA ALA A 25 31.16 6.15 -2.26
C ALA A 25 31.24 4.82 -3.02
N ALA A 26 30.10 4.21 -3.34
CA ALA A 26 30.11 3.02 -4.16
C ALA A 26 30.87 3.36 -5.45
N PRO A 27 31.86 2.55 -5.87
CA PRO A 27 32.56 2.82 -7.13
C PRO A 27 31.52 2.83 -8.28
N PRO A 28 31.75 3.64 -9.33
CA PRO A 28 30.77 3.88 -10.40
C PRO A 28 30.24 2.57 -11.00
N LEU A 29 28.92 2.48 -11.18
CA LEU A 29 28.18 1.30 -11.66
C LEU A 29 28.45 0.90 -13.14
N ASP A 30 29.48 1.42 -13.81
CA ASP A 30 29.69 1.31 -15.27
C ASP A 30 30.27 -0.02 -15.80
N SER A 31 30.53 -1.04 -14.97
CA SER A 31 31.11 -2.32 -15.42
C SER A 31 30.31 -3.53 -14.94
N THR A 32 30.09 -4.51 -15.82
CA THR A 32 29.46 -5.79 -15.50
C THR A 32 30.22 -6.58 -14.44
N SER A 33 29.57 -7.58 -13.84
CA SER A 33 30.22 -8.50 -12.90
C SER A 33 31.40 -9.27 -13.54
N GLU A 34 31.34 -9.58 -14.84
CA GLU A 34 32.44 -10.19 -15.61
C GLU A 34 33.61 -9.22 -15.80
N LEU A 35 33.34 -7.99 -16.22
CA LEU A 35 34.37 -6.96 -16.36
C LEU A 35 35.02 -6.64 -15.01
N ALA A 36 34.24 -6.69 -13.92
CA ALA A 36 34.77 -6.56 -12.57
C ALA A 36 35.69 -7.73 -12.22
N LEU A 37 35.34 -8.99 -12.55
CA LEU A 37 36.20 -10.15 -12.35
C LEU A 37 37.54 -10.00 -13.12
N GLU A 38 37.49 -9.58 -14.39
CA GLU A 38 38.69 -9.34 -15.19
C GLU A 38 39.54 -8.18 -14.66
N ALA A 39 38.91 -7.08 -14.26
CA ALA A 39 39.58 -5.93 -13.66
C ALA A 39 40.27 -6.31 -12.34
N GLY A 40 39.63 -7.15 -11.53
CA GLY A 40 40.22 -7.71 -10.31
C GLY A 40 41.48 -8.51 -10.62
N ARG A 41 41.42 -9.45 -11.58
CA ARG A 41 42.59 -10.22 -12.04
C ARG A 41 43.70 -9.32 -12.58
N ALA A 42 43.37 -8.26 -13.29
CA ALA A 42 44.34 -7.28 -13.77
C ALA A 42 44.98 -6.49 -12.61
N ALA A 43 44.20 -6.12 -11.59
CA ALA A 43 44.69 -5.45 -10.39
C ALA A 43 45.64 -6.35 -9.57
N VAL A 44 45.34 -7.65 -9.43
CA VAL A 44 46.26 -8.63 -8.83
C VAL A 44 47.59 -8.66 -9.58
N LYS A 45 47.57 -8.77 -10.92
CA LYS A 45 48.79 -8.74 -11.76
C LYS A 45 49.59 -7.46 -11.62
N ARG A 46 48.94 -6.33 -11.30
CA ARG A 46 49.58 -5.03 -11.06
C ARG A 46 50.02 -4.82 -9.60
N GLY A 47 49.84 -5.81 -8.73
CA GLY A 47 50.18 -5.71 -7.30
C GLY A 47 49.29 -4.73 -6.54
N GLN A 48 48.02 -4.59 -6.93
CA GLN A 48 47.02 -3.68 -6.31
C GLN A 48 45.94 -4.49 -5.57
N PRO A 49 46.23 -5.10 -4.40
CA PRO A 49 45.33 -6.04 -3.73
C PRO A 49 44.02 -5.41 -3.25
N ASP A 50 44.02 -4.14 -2.82
CA ASP A 50 42.80 -3.46 -2.38
C ASP A 50 41.82 -3.23 -3.54
N ARG A 51 42.32 -2.75 -4.68
CA ARG A 51 41.52 -2.61 -5.90
C ARG A 51 41.05 -3.96 -6.43
N ALA A 52 41.89 -4.99 -6.35
CA ALA A 52 41.50 -6.34 -6.75
C ALA A 52 40.32 -6.84 -5.91
N ARG A 53 40.38 -6.62 -4.59
CA ARG A 53 39.30 -6.95 -3.66
C ARG A 53 38.01 -6.21 -4.00
N GLU A 54 38.04 -4.88 -4.18
CA GLU A 54 36.85 -4.09 -4.57
C GLU A 54 36.19 -4.63 -5.84
N HIS A 55 37.00 -4.98 -6.84
CA HIS A 55 36.54 -5.55 -8.10
C HIS A 55 35.93 -6.96 -7.93
N PHE A 56 36.55 -7.83 -7.13
CA PHE A 56 36.00 -9.16 -6.88
C PHE A 56 34.74 -9.13 -6.01
N GLU A 57 34.66 -8.25 -5.00
CA GLU A 57 33.44 -8.03 -4.19
C GLU A 57 32.26 -7.59 -5.07
N ARG A 58 32.51 -6.78 -6.10
CA ARG A 58 31.51 -6.44 -7.11
C ARG A 58 31.12 -7.64 -7.96
N ALA A 59 32.09 -8.44 -8.40
CA ALA A 59 31.86 -9.65 -9.19
C ALA A 59 31.09 -10.75 -8.42
N LEU A 60 30.95 -10.65 -7.09
CA LEU A 60 30.06 -11.54 -6.33
C LEU A 60 28.57 -11.33 -6.66
N ALA A 61 28.19 -10.17 -7.22
CA ALA A 61 26.78 -9.86 -7.50
C ALA A 61 26.12 -10.82 -8.49
N SER A 62 26.82 -11.22 -9.56
CA SER A 62 26.28 -12.16 -10.56
C SER A 62 26.46 -13.62 -10.16
N ALA A 63 25.43 -14.43 -10.40
CA ALA A 63 25.46 -15.88 -10.20
C ALA A 63 26.54 -16.59 -11.03
N GLU A 64 26.88 -16.05 -12.21
CA GLU A 64 27.83 -16.66 -13.15
C GLU A 64 29.27 -16.48 -12.69
N THR A 65 29.62 -15.30 -12.18
CA THR A 65 30.97 -14.96 -11.74
C THR A 65 31.23 -15.25 -10.26
N ARG A 66 30.18 -15.43 -9.44
CA ARG A 66 30.28 -15.55 -7.98
C ARG A 66 31.27 -16.60 -7.50
N ALA A 67 31.25 -17.79 -8.09
CA ALA A 67 32.15 -18.87 -7.67
C ALA A 67 33.62 -18.51 -7.92
N GLU A 68 33.92 -17.95 -9.10
CA GLU A 68 35.28 -17.52 -9.46
C GLU A 68 35.73 -16.31 -8.64
N ALA A 69 34.86 -15.31 -8.45
CA ALA A 69 35.15 -14.14 -7.64
C ALA A 69 35.42 -14.51 -6.17
N ALA A 70 34.61 -15.41 -5.59
CA ALA A 70 34.84 -15.94 -4.26
C ALA A 70 36.18 -16.68 -4.17
N PHE A 71 36.53 -17.47 -5.19
CA PHE A 71 37.83 -18.14 -5.26
C PHE A 71 39.00 -17.16 -5.23
N GLU A 72 38.95 -16.12 -6.05
CA GLU A 72 40.01 -15.09 -6.13
C GLU A 72 40.11 -14.25 -4.84
N LEU A 73 38.98 -13.94 -4.19
CA LEU A 73 38.96 -13.29 -2.85
C LEU A 73 39.64 -14.16 -1.80
N GLY A 74 39.44 -15.47 -1.87
CA GLY A 74 40.11 -16.44 -1.03
C GLY A 74 41.62 -16.48 -1.19
N GLU A 75 42.08 -16.48 -2.44
CA GLU A 75 43.52 -16.45 -2.77
C GLU A 75 44.16 -15.15 -2.27
N LEU A 76 43.48 -14.01 -2.40
CA LEU A 76 43.90 -12.73 -1.84
C LEU A 76 44.00 -12.77 -0.31
N ALA A 77 42.96 -13.28 0.36
CA ALA A 77 42.92 -13.40 1.82
C ALA A 77 44.04 -14.33 2.33
N ARG A 78 44.27 -15.45 1.64
CA ARG A 78 45.36 -16.38 1.95
C ARG A 78 46.73 -15.71 1.81
N ALA A 79 46.94 -14.93 0.74
CA ALA A 79 48.19 -14.18 0.54
C ALA A 79 48.41 -13.11 1.62
N ALA A 80 47.34 -12.53 2.16
CA ALA A 80 47.37 -11.60 3.28
C ALA A 80 47.45 -12.27 4.67
N GLY A 81 47.32 -13.60 4.76
CA GLY A 81 47.23 -14.31 6.04
C GLY A 81 45.92 -14.06 6.80
N ASP A 82 44.89 -13.57 6.12
CA ASP A 82 43.57 -13.28 6.70
C ASP A 82 42.70 -14.56 6.65
N VAL A 83 42.75 -15.30 7.75
CA VAL A 83 42.07 -16.58 7.91
C VAL A 83 40.54 -16.43 7.81
N ASP A 84 40.00 -15.35 8.34
CA ASP A 84 38.55 -15.15 8.43
C ASP A 84 37.95 -14.77 7.07
N ARG A 85 38.61 -13.87 6.32
CA ARG A 85 38.20 -13.56 4.94
C ARG A 85 38.34 -14.77 4.02
N MET A 86 39.38 -15.59 4.22
CA MET A 86 39.53 -16.84 3.47
C MET A 86 38.36 -17.80 3.77
N ALA A 87 37.95 -17.92 5.03
CA ALA A 87 36.81 -18.76 5.40
C ALA A 87 35.47 -18.23 4.89
N THR A 88 35.27 -16.91 4.92
CA THR A 88 34.10 -16.26 4.31
C THR A 88 34.04 -16.52 2.81
N ALA A 89 35.15 -16.36 2.09
CA ALA A 89 35.25 -16.66 0.67
C ALA A 89 34.96 -18.15 0.36
N ALA A 90 35.43 -19.08 1.19
CA ALA A 90 35.13 -20.51 1.06
C ALA A 90 33.63 -20.82 1.26
N LEU A 91 32.97 -20.16 2.23
CA LEU A 91 31.52 -20.26 2.45
C LEU A 91 30.73 -19.79 1.21
N ILE A 92 31.08 -18.62 0.67
CA ILE A 92 30.43 -18.06 -0.54
C ILE A 92 30.68 -18.96 -1.75
N HIS A 93 31.90 -19.47 -1.92
CA HIS A 93 32.22 -20.40 -3.01
C HIS A 93 31.40 -21.70 -2.90
N ALA A 94 31.27 -22.27 -1.69
CA ALA A 94 30.45 -23.47 -1.49
C ALA A 94 28.97 -23.23 -1.81
N GLU A 95 28.42 -22.07 -1.42
CA GLU A 95 27.06 -21.64 -1.78
C GLU A 95 26.89 -21.45 -3.28
N ALA A 96 27.90 -20.94 -3.99
CA ALA A 96 27.82 -20.73 -5.44
C ALA A 96 27.93 -22.04 -6.26
N THR A 97 28.54 -23.09 -5.69
CA THR A 97 28.90 -24.31 -6.43
C THR A 97 28.07 -25.55 -6.08
N VAL A 98 27.30 -25.52 -4.98
CA VAL A 98 26.42 -26.63 -4.58
C VAL A 98 25.22 -26.75 -5.52
N ASP A 99 24.88 -27.99 -5.89
CA ASP A 99 23.73 -28.32 -6.71
C ASP A 99 22.47 -28.60 -5.86
N PRO A 100 21.28 -28.79 -6.47
CA PRO A 100 20.05 -29.08 -5.73
C PRO A 100 20.06 -30.40 -4.92
N ARG A 101 21.07 -31.26 -5.11
CA ARG A 101 21.28 -32.50 -4.34
C ARG A 101 22.22 -32.30 -3.16
N GLY A 102 22.73 -31.07 -2.93
CA GLY A 102 23.73 -30.79 -1.91
C GLY A 102 25.15 -31.20 -2.33
N SER A 103 25.38 -31.52 -3.60
CA SER A 103 26.69 -31.89 -4.14
C SER A 103 27.35 -30.69 -4.82
N GLY A 104 28.57 -30.34 -4.42
CA GLY A 104 29.32 -29.22 -5.00
C GLY A 104 30.59 -29.67 -5.72
N VAL A 105 31.01 -28.88 -6.71
CA VAL A 105 32.29 -29.03 -7.44
C VAL A 105 33.46 -28.85 -6.46
N ALA A 106 34.44 -29.74 -6.52
CA ALA A 106 35.64 -29.63 -5.71
C ALA A 106 36.55 -28.52 -6.24
N SER A 107 36.86 -27.52 -5.41
CA SER A 107 37.98 -26.60 -5.64
C SER A 107 39.33 -27.37 -5.69
N PRO A 108 40.38 -26.76 -6.26
CA PRO A 108 41.73 -27.34 -6.26
C PRO A 108 42.18 -27.77 -4.85
N ARG A 109 42.81 -28.95 -4.76
CA ARG A 109 43.27 -29.53 -3.49
C ARG A 109 44.17 -28.56 -2.72
N GLY A 110 43.81 -28.24 -1.47
CA GLY A 110 44.60 -27.40 -0.58
C GLY A 110 44.40 -25.88 -0.76
N ALA A 111 43.48 -25.45 -1.63
CA ALA A 111 43.19 -24.02 -1.83
C ALA A 111 42.71 -23.31 -0.55
N TRP A 112 42.02 -24.04 0.34
CA TRP A 112 41.28 -23.49 1.49
C TRP A 112 41.65 -24.18 2.81
N THR A 113 42.95 -24.40 3.05
CA THR A 113 43.43 -25.06 4.28
C THR A 113 44.18 -24.09 5.18
N ILE A 114 43.83 -24.05 6.47
CA ILE A 114 44.56 -23.29 7.51
C ILE A 114 45.59 -24.21 8.17
N GLY A 115 46.79 -23.72 8.47
CA GLY A 115 47.84 -24.49 9.14
C GLY A 115 48.48 -25.60 8.30
N GLY A 116 48.35 -25.56 6.96
CA GLY A 116 49.01 -26.51 6.06
C GLY A 116 48.40 -27.93 5.99
N LYS A 117 47.31 -28.20 6.76
CA LYS A 117 46.33 -29.32 6.65
C LYS A 117 45.39 -29.47 7.87
N GLU A 118 45.52 -28.66 8.93
CA GLU A 118 44.80 -28.85 10.20
C GLU A 118 43.29 -28.54 10.13
N LEU A 119 42.87 -27.57 9.32
CA LEU A 119 41.46 -27.25 9.12
C LEU A 119 41.09 -27.19 7.63
N ASP A 120 40.19 -28.07 7.20
CA ASP A 120 39.60 -28.09 5.85
C ASP A 120 38.36 -27.19 5.80
N VAL A 121 38.59 -25.90 5.54
CA VAL A 121 37.53 -24.88 5.49
C VAL A 121 36.56 -25.14 4.35
N GLN A 122 37.05 -25.69 3.23
CA GLN A 122 36.22 -26.06 2.10
C GLN A 122 35.25 -27.20 2.46
N GLY A 123 35.74 -28.22 3.17
CA GLY A 123 34.91 -29.31 3.67
C GLY A 123 33.80 -28.82 4.60
N LEU A 124 34.14 -27.91 5.52
CA LEU A 124 33.17 -27.28 6.43
C LEU A 124 32.13 -26.43 5.67
N ALA A 125 32.58 -25.58 4.75
CA ALA A 125 31.72 -24.73 3.95
C ALA A 125 30.74 -25.55 3.09
N LYS A 126 31.21 -26.64 2.48
CA LYS A 126 30.37 -27.57 1.70
C LYS A 126 29.32 -28.26 2.58
N ARG A 127 29.68 -28.67 3.79
CA ARG A 127 28.72 -29.26 4.74
C ARG A 127 27.63 -28.27 5.14
N ALA A 128 27.98 -27.03 5.46
CA ALA A 128 27.01 -25.97 5.79
C ALA A 128 26.07 -25.62 4.62
N ALA A 129 26.60 -25.57 3.39
CA ALA A 129 25.77 -25.36 2.19
C ALA A 129 24.84 -26.56 1.92
N ALA A 130 25.36 -27.79 2.01
CA ALA A 130 24.59 -29.01 1.80
C ALA A 130 23.47 -29.19 2.84
N ALA A 131 23.72 -28.87 4.12
CA ALA A 131 22.72 -28.93 5.18
C ALA A 131 21.50 -28.03 4.89
N ARG A 132 21.73 -26.81 4.40
CA ARG A 132 20.66 -25.88 4.01
C ARG A 132 19.86 -26.39 2.81
N VAL A 133 20.54 -26.91 1.79
CA VAL A 133 19.87 -27.48 0.60
C VAL A 133 19.04 -28.72 0.97
N GLN A 134 19.53 -29.57 1.87
CA GLN A 134 18.79 -30.74 2.36
C GLN A 134 17.54 -30.33 3.15
N LEU A 135 17.64 -29.32 4.02
CA LEU A 135 16.49 -28.77 4.73
C LEU A 135 15.48 -28.15 3.75
N ALA A 136 15.92 -27.37 2.77
CA ALA A 136 15.03 -26.79 1.76
C ALA A 136 14.27 -27.87 0.96
N ASN A 137 14.92 -28.97 0.59
CA ASN A 137 14.25 -30.11 -0.06
C ASN A 137 13.23 -30.79 0.87
N ALA A 138 13.55 -30.96 2.15
CA ALA A 138 12.63 -31.55 3.12
C ALA A 138 11.38 -30.66 3.30
N LEU A 139 11.57 -29.35 3.42
CA LEU A 139 10.49 -28.36 3.51
C LEU A 139 9.63 -28.31 2.23
N LEU A 140 10.24 -28.45 1.05
CA LEU A 140 9.48 -28.59 -0.20
C LEU A 140 8.62 -29.87 -0.18
N GLY A 141 9.15 -30.97 0.36
CA GLY A 141 8.37 -32.20 0.56
C GLY A 141 7.17 -32.00 1.52
N VAL A 142 7.36 -31.26 2.61
CA VAL A 142 6.26 -30.86 3.51
C VAL A 142 5.23 -30.03 2.74
N ALA A 143 5.65 -29.02 1.98
CA ALA A 143 4.74 -28.19 1.22
C ALA A 143 3.89 -29.01 0.23
N GLN A 144 4.51 -29.95 -0.49
CA GLN A 144 3.81 -30.83 -1.43
C GLN A 144 2.81 -31.77 -0.75
N ASP A 145 3.16 -32.35 0.41
CA ASP A 145 2.25 -33.20 1.18
C ASP A 145 1.00 -32.42 1.64
N HIS A 146 1.20 -31.21 2.17
CA HIS A 146 0.10 -30.36 2.61
C HIS A 146 -0.75 -29.86 1.44
N GLU A 147 -0.13 -29.39 0.35
CA GLU A 147 -0.86 -28.91 -0.83
C GLU A 147 -1.73 -30.00 -1.47
N SER A 148 -1.24 -31.25 -1.50
CA SER A 148 -2.02 -32.39 -2.01
C SER A 148 -3.36 -32.60 -1.27
N LYS A 149 -3.46 -32.12 -0.03
CA LYS A 149 -4.64 -32.23 0.84
C LYS A 149 -5.45 -30.94 0.89
N GLY A 150 -4.88 -29.81 0.45
CA GLY A 150 -5.49 -28.48 0.43
C GLY A 150 -6.88 -28.40 -0.23
N SER A 151 -7.19 -29.30 -1.16
CA SER A 151 -8.53 -29.38 -1.76
C SER A 151 -9.64 -29.82 -0.81
N ARG A 152 -9.31 -30.67 0.17
CA ARG A 152 -10.25 -31.16 1.19
C ARG A 152 -10.09 -30.39 2.49
N SER A 153 -8.86 -29.98 2.80
CA SER A 153 -8.43 -29.29 4.01
C SER A 153 -7.67 -28.01 3.67
N PRO A 154 -8.37 -26.90 3.33
CA PRO A 154 -7.71 -25.66 2.92
C PRO A 154 -6.70 -25.11 3.92
N GLU A 155 -6.87 -25.37 5.22
CA GLU A 155 -5.91 -25.02 6.27
C GLU A 155 -4.48 -25.51 5.99
N ASP A 156 -4.32 -26.64 5.29
CA ASP A 156 -3.01 -27.18 4.90
C ASP A 156 -2.26 -26.24 3.94
N LEU A 157 -2.96 -25.42 3.16
CA LEU A 157 -2.35 -24.48 2.22
C LEU A 157 -1.54 -23.38 2.93
N LEU A 158 -1.90 -23.05 4.17
CA LEU A 158 -1.17 -22.08 5.00
C LEU A 158 0.21 -22.64 5.39
N THR A 159 0.24 -23.89 5.87
CA THR A 159 1.49 -24.59 6.19
C THR A 159 2.36 -24.81 4.95
N ALA A 160 1.74 -25.12 3.80
CA ALA A 160 2.46 -25.26 2.55
C ALA A 160 3.14 -23.94 2.12
N ALA A 161 2.43 -22.81 2.21
CA ALA A 161 2.97 -21.50 1.90
C ALA A 161 4.11 -21.11 2.87
N TRP A 162 3.93 -21.31 4.17
CA TRP A 162 4.98 -21.10 5.17
C TRP A 162 6.23 -21.94 4.87
N SER A 163 6.07 -23.23 4.60
CA SER A 163 7.19 -24.14 4.32
C SER A 163 7.97 -23.73 3.06
N ARG A 164 7.26 -23.24 2.03
CA ARG A 164 7.89 -22.66 0.84
C ARG A 164 8.68 -21.38 1.14
N ARG A 165 8.17 -20.48 1.99
CA ARG A 165 8.89 -19.27 2.40
C ARG A 165 10.16 -19.62 3.17
N PHE A 166 10.09 -20.58 4.09
CA PHE A 166 11.25 -21.06 4.83
C PHE A 166 12.29 -21.68 3.87
N ALA A 167 11.87 -22.58 2.98
CA ALA A 167 12.75 -23.16 1.98
C ALA A 167 13.38 -22.12 1.04
N LEU A 168 12.60 -21.12 0.62
CA LEU A 168 13.08 -20.03 -0.24
C LEU A 168 14.18 -19.22 0.46
N ASP A 169 13.99 -18.88 1.75
CA ASP A 169 14.98 -18.14 2.53
C ASP A 169 16.34 -18.86 2.63
N LEU A 170 16.31 -20.20 2.74
CA LEU A 170 17.50 -21.04 2.80
C LEU A 170 18.30 -21.03 1.49
N VAL A 171 17.60 -21.05 0.35
CA VAL A 171 18.23 -21.20 -0.96
C VAL A 171 18.53 -19.88 -1.65
N GLN A 172 17.98 -18.75 -1.19
CA GLN A 172 18.18 -17.42 -1.80
C GLN A 172 19.65 -17.01 -1.97
N ARG A 173 20.57 -17.57 -1.16
CA ARG A 173 22.02 -17.32 -1.25
C ARG A 173 22.75 -18.25 -2.23
N THR A 174 22.06 -19.29 -2.67
CA THR A 174 22.59 -20.39 -3.47
C THR A 174 22.01 -20.30 -4.87
N ALA A 175 22.52 -19.36 -5.69
CA ALA A 175 21.88 -18.93 -6.95
C ALA A 175 21.44 -20.09 -7.85
N ARG A 176 22.28 -21.12 -8.06
CA ARG A 176 21.94 -22.31 -8.86
C ARG A 176 20.79 -23.13 -8.30
N VAL A 177 20.71 -23.24 -6.97
CA VAL A 177 19.62 -23.97 -6.30
C VAL A 177 18.35 -23.12 -6.28
N ALA A 178 18.47 -21.81 -6.04
CA ALA A 178 17.35 -20.88 -6.14
C ALA A 178 16.75 -20.86 -7.55
N GLU A 179 17.56 -20.89 -8.59
CA GLU A 179 17.09 -20.98 -9.98
C GLU A 179 16.36 -22.31 -10.24
N ALA A 180 16.96 -23.43 -9.84
CA ALA A 180 16.38 -24.76 -10.07
C ALA A 180 15.11 -25.03 -9.25
N MET A 181 15.04 -24.56 -8.01
CA MET A 181 13.91 -24.78 -7.09
C MET A 181 12.88 -23.65 -7.12
N GLY A 182 13.26 -22.44 -7.54
CA GLY A 182 12.49 -21.21 -7.43
C GLY A 182 11.04 -21.30 -7.88
N PRO A 183 10.73 -21.88 -9.06
CA PRO A 183 9.35 -22.05 -9.51
C PRO A 183 8.47 -22.85 -8.53
N ALA A 184 9.03 -23.85 -7.83
CA ALA A 184 8.32 -24.69 -6.88
C ALA A 184 8.24 -24.07 -5.46
N LEU A 185 9.05 -23.04 -5.19
CA LEU A 185 9.14 -22.35 -3.90
C LEU A 185 8.35 -21.04 -3.85
N LYS A 186 7.54 -20.74 -4.87
CA LYS A 186 6.64 -19.58 -4.85
C LYS A 186 5.65 -19.71 -3.68
N PRO A 187 5.63 -18.77 -2.72
CA PRO A 187 4.86 -18.92 -1.49
C PRO A 187 3.38 -18.55 -1.64
N ASP A 188 2.79 -18.84 -2.80
CA ASP A 188 1.41 -18.50 -3.11
C ASP A 188 0.44 -19.48 -2.44
N VAL A 189 -0.64 -18.93 -1.88
CA VAL A 189 -1.79 -19.72 -1.44
C VAL A 189 -2.79 -19.75 -2.60
N SER A 190 -3.07 -20.93 -3.13
CA SER A 190 -4.08 -21.14 -4.17
C SER A 190 -5.17 -22.06 -3.67
N VAL A 191 -6.41 -21.58 -3.66
CA VAL A 191 -7.56 -22.35 -3.18
C VAL A 191 -8.27 -22.99 -4.38
N PRO A 192 -8.46 -24.33 -4.38
CA PRO A 192 -9.16 -25.01 -5.46
C PRO A 192 -10.66 -24.74 -5.40
N ALA A 193 -11.32 -24.69 -6.57
CA ALA A 193 -12.73 -24.35 -6.70
C ALA A 193 -13.70 -25.17 -5.82
N GLY A 194 -13.34 -26.40 -5.47
CA GLY A 194 -14.11 -27.27 -4.58
C GLY A 194 -14.25 -26.73 -3.14
N ALA A 195 -13.36 -25.85 -2.70
CA ALA A 195 -13.37 -25.28 -1.35
C ALA A 195 -14.47 -24.21 -1.14
N HIS A 196 -14.99 -23.60 -2.21
CA HIS A 196 -16.01 -22.55 -2.13
C HIS A 196 -17.39 -23.10 -1.74
N GLY A 197 -17.72 -24.31 -2.22
CA GLY A 197 -19.06 -24.90 -2.07
C GLY A 197 -19.56 -25.05 -0.62
N PRO A 198 -18.74 -25.57 0.32
CA PRO A 198 -19.08 -25.61 1.74
C PRO A 198 -19.39 -24.24 2.34
N VAL A 199 -18.59 -23.21 2.02
CA VAL A 199 -18.79 -21.83 2.49
C VAL A 199 -20.13 -21.28 2.00
N LEU A 200 -20.41 -21.40 0.69
CA LEU A 200 -21.68 -20.94 0.10
C LEU A 200 -22.91 -21.61 0.72
N LYS A 201 -22.83 -22.93 0.97
CA LYS A 201 -23.90 -23.68 1.66
C LYS A 201 -24.08 -23.24 3.10
N ALA A 202 -22.99 -22.94 3.82
CA ALA A 202 -23.06 -22.48 5.19
C ALA A 202 -23.70 -21.10 5.29
N LEU A 203 -23.31 -20.16 4.42
CA LEU A 203 -23.91 -18.82 4.33
C LEU A 203 -25.42 -18.89 4.04
N ASP A 204 -25.83 -19.71 3.07
CA ASP A 204 -27.26 -19.91 2.73
C ASP A 204 -28.06 -20.45 3.92
N ARG A 205 -27.49 -21.41 4.68
CA ARG A 205 -28.14 -21.93 5.90
C ARG A 205 -28.20 -20.88 7.01
N VAL A 206 -27.14 -20.10 7.20
CA VAL A 206 -27.10 -19.01 8.19
C VAL A 206 -28.16 -17.97 7.84
N GLY A 207 -28.19 -17.48 6.60
CA GLY A 207 -29.17 -16.50 6.15
C GLY A 207 -30.61 -17.02 6.24
N ALA A 208 -30.88 -18.24 5.76
CA ALA A 208 -32.21 -18.84 5.84
C ALA A 208 -32.68 -19.05 7.30
N ARG A 209 -31.78 -19.47 8.20
CA ARG A 209 -32.09 -19.60 9.63
C ARG A 209 -32.37 -18.24 10.25
N ALA A 210 -31.56 -17.23 9.93
CA ALA A 210 -31.69 -15.87 10.45
C ALA A 210 -33.04 -15.23 10.07
N ILE A 211 -33.48 -15.42 8.81
CA ILE A 211 -34.85 -15.08 8.37
C ILE A 211 -35.90 -15.79 9.24
N ALA A 212 -35.74 -17.09 9.49
CA ALA A 212 -36.69 -17.88 10.27
C ALA A 212 -36.76 -17.46 11.75
N THR A 213 -35.64 -17.05 12.35
CA THR A 213 -35.57 -16.61 13.75
C THR A 213 -35.84 -15.12 13.93
N GLY A 214 -36.00 -14.36 12.83
CA GLY A 214 -36.23 -12.92 12.87
C GLY A 214 -34.99 -12.08 13.15
N ASP A 215 -33.79 -12.67 13.02
CA ASP A 215 -32.49 -11.99 13.05
C ASP A 215 -32.20 -11.43 11.65
N LEU A 216 -32.78 -10.27 11.36
CA LEU A 216 -32.75 -9.69 10.02
C LEU A 216 -31.36 -9.17 9.64
N GLY A 217 -30.59 -8.66 10.61
CA GLY A 217 -29.24 -8.13 10.38
C GLY A 217 -28.30 -9.20 9.83
N THR A 218 -28.29 -10.38 10.44
CA THR A 218 -27.54 -11.55 9.95
C THR A 218 -28.01 -12.00 8.58
N ALA A 219 -29.33 -12.04 8.35
CA ALA A 219 -29.87 -12.42 7.06
C ALA A 219 -29.39 -11.48 5.94
N ILE A 220 -29.37 -10.16 6.20
CA ILE A 220 -28.86 -9.16 5.27
C ILE A 220 -27.37 -9.38 5.01
N ARG A 221 -26.54 -9.53 6.03
CA ARG A 221 -25.10 -9.79 5.86
C ARG A 221 -24.85 -11.04 5.00
N ALA A 222 -25.50 -12.15 5.32
CA ALA A 222 -25.37 -13.40 4.56
C ALA A 222 -25.83 -13.25 3.10
N GLY A 223 -26.96 -12.58 2.87
CA GLY A 223 -27.52 -12.35 1.54
C GLY A 223 -26.64 -11.42 0.69
N ARG A 224 -26.08 -10.35 1.29
CA ARG A 224 -25.13 -9.42 0.66
C ARG A 224 -23.89 -10.15 0.17
N ILE A 225 -23.29 -10.99 1.01
CA ILE A 225 -22.10 -11.77 0.67
C ILE A 225 -22.39 -12.72 -0.50
N LEU A 226 -23.49 -13.47 -0.45
CA LEU A 226 -23.87 -14.40 -1.53
C LEU A 226 -24.16 -13.67 -2.85
N ARG A 227 -24.85 -12.52 -2.78
CA ARG A 227 -25.13 -11.69 -3.97
C ARG A 227 -23.84 -11.10 -4.54
N GLY A 228 -22.95 -10.57 -3.70
CA GLY A 228 -21.67 -10.01 -4.08
C GLY A 228 -20.76 -11.02 -4.76
N LEU A 229 -20.62 -12.22 -4.19
CA LEU A 229 -19.92 -13.34 -4.85
C LEU A 229 -20.55 -13.69 -6.21
N GLY A 230 -21.88 -13.70 -6.29
CA GLY A 230 -22.61 -13.90 -7.53
C GLY A 230 -22.29 -12.85 -8.60
N VAL A 231 -22.21 -11.58 -8.20
CA VAL A 231 -21.87 -10.44 -9.07
C VAL A 231 -20.41 -10.51 -9.53
N GLN A 232 -19.48 -10.81 -8.63
CA GLN A 232 -18.07 -11.00 -8.99
C GLN A 232 -17.91 -12.05 -10.09
N ALA A 233 -18.63 -13.17 -9.99
CA ALA A 233 -18.58 -14.24 -10.99
C ALA A 233 -19.07 -13.83 -12.38
N ASP A 234 -19.88 -12.77 -12.48
CA ASP A 234 -20.45 -12.27 -13.73
C ASP A 234 -19.57 -11.21 -14.41
N PHE A 235 -18.51 -10.73 -13.76
CA PHE A 235 -17.58 -9.78 -14.38
C PHE A 235 -16.90 -10.39 -15.60
N SER A 236 -16.99 -9.68 -16.73
CA SER A 236 -16.47 -10.13 -18.03
C SER A 236 -14.95 -10.31 -18.05
N ASP A 237 -14.24 -9.68 -17.12
CA ASP A 237 -12.80 -9.66 -17.00
C ASP A 237 -12.28 -10.17 -15.65
N LEU A 238 -13.12 -10.95 -14.94
CA LEU A 238 -12.70 -11.75 -13.79
C LEU A 238 -11.45 -12.57 -14.13
N ARG A 239 -10.43 -12.49 -13.27
CA ARG A 239 -9.18 -13.24 -13.41
C ARG A 239 -9.27 -14.61 -12.73
N GLY A 240 -8.61 -15.60 -13.33
CA GLY A 240 -8.65 -16.98 -12.88
C GLY A 240 -9.87 -17.76 -13.38
N ASP A 241 -10.06 -18.98 -12.87
CA ASP A 241 -11.16 -19.84 -13.29
C ASP A 241 -12.51 -19.27 -12.83
N ARG A 242 -13.44 -19.14 -13.78
CA ARG A 242 -14.80 -18.72 -13.46
C ARG A 242 -15.54 -19.81 -12.69
N PRO A 243 -16.06 -19.52 -11.48
CA PRO A 243 -16.81 -20.50 -10.71
C PRO A 243 -18.13 -20.86 -11.41
N SER A 244 -18.48 -22.14 -11.42
CA SER A 244 -19.74 -22.61 -12.01
C SER A 244 -20.91 -22.54 -11.02
N GLY A 245 -22.12 -22.35 -11.54
CA GLY A 245 -23.36 -22.38 -10.75
C GLY A 245 -23.60 -21.15 -9.86
N MET A 246 -22.84 -20.06 -10.04
CA MET A 246 -22.97 -18.85 -9.21
C MET A 246 -24.30 -18.10 -9.39
N ALA A 247 -24.94 -18.18 -10.56
CA ALA A 247 -26.28 -17.61 -10.78
C ALA A 247 -27.31 -18.11 -9.74
N LYS A 248 -27.22 -19.39 -9.33
CA LYS A 248 -28.07 -19.96 -8.27
C LYS A 248 -27.81 -19.30 -6.92
N TRP A 249 -26.55 -19.07 -6.58
CA TRP A 249 -26.15 -18.46 -5.30
C TRP A 249 -26.48 -16.97 -5.27
N ARG A 250 -26.31 -16.27 -6.40
CA ARG A 250 -26.77 -14.88 -6.59
C ARG A 250 -28.27 -14.76 -6.33
N ALA A 251 -29.08 -15.63 -6.96
CA ALA A 251 -30.53 -15.64 -6.78
C ALA A 251 -30.95 -15.94 -5.34
N LYS A 252 -30.27 -16.88 -4.66
CA LYS A 252 -30.48 -17.15 -3.23
C LYS A 252 -30.12 -15.96 -2.34
N GLY A 253 -28.99 -15.31 -2.61
CA GLY A 253 -28.56 -14.10 -1.90
C GLY A 253 -29.59 -12.98 -2.05
N SER A 254 -30.06 -12.72 -3.28
CA SER A 254 -31.15 -11.78 -3.55
C SER A 254 -32.44 -12.13 -2.80
N ASP A 255 -32.90 -13.38 -2.86
CA ASP A 255 -34.12 -13.81 -2.17
C ASP A 255 -34.03 -13.63 -0.63
N ILE A 256 -32.87 -13.92 -0.03
CA ILE A 256 -32.62 -13.67 1.39
C ILE A 256 -32.64 -12.16 1.68
N LEU A 257 -31.97 -11.35 0.86
CA LEU A 257 -31.92 -9.90 1.02
C LEU A 257 -33.29 -9.25 0.92
N ASP A 258 -34.06 -9.59 -0.10
CA ASP A 258 -35.35 -9.00 -0.38
C ASP A 258 -36.32 -9.29 0.78
N LYS A 259 -36.37 -10.54 1.25
CA LYS A 259 -37.17 -10.95 2.41
C LYS A 259 -36.73 -10.28 3.70
N ALA A 260 -35.42 -10.14 3.92
CA ALA A 260 -34.90 -9.50 5.12
C ALA A 260 -35.22 -8.01 5.16
N ARG A 261 -34.99 -7.31 4.03
CA ARG A 261 -35.26 -5.87 3.88
C ARG A 261 -36.74 -5.55 3.96
N GLU A 262 -37.60 -6.36 3.36
CA GLU A 262 -39.06 -6.22 3.47
C GLU A 262 -39.51 -6.25 4.93
N ARG A 263 -39.07 -7.27 5.69
CA ARG A 263 -39.38 -7.39 7.12
C ARG A 263 -38.70 -6.33 7.99
N GLN A 264 -37.55 -5.83 7.57
CA GLN A 264 -36.86 -4.76 8.28
C GLN A 264 -37.59 -3.44 8.10
N ALA A 265 -38.09 -3.15 6.89
CA ALA A 265 -38.88 -1.96 6.61
C ALA A 265 -40.19 -1.93 7.42
N GLU A 266 -40.80 -3.08 7.70
CA GLU A 266 -41.96 -3.20 8.60
C GLU A 266 -41.63 -2.87 10.07
N ARG A 267 -40.36 -3.00 10.47
CA ARG A 267 -39.89 -2.80 11.85
C ARG A 267 -39.10 -1.51 12.06
N SER A 268 -38.62 -0.88 10.98
CA SER A 268 -37.70 0.25 11.07
C SER A 268 -38.40 1.47 11.64
N ASP A 269 -37.72 2.15 12.55
CA ASP A 269 -38.14 3.46 13.04
C ASP A 269 -38.26 4.47 11.89
N LYS A 270 -39.00 5.55 12.14
CA LYS A 270 -39.14 6.67 11.19
C LYS A 270 -37.74 7.13 10.76
N PRO A 271 -37.47 7.34 9.46
CA PRO A 271 -36.19 7.88 9.02
C PRO A 271 -35.81 9.19 9.71
N TRP A 272 -34.51 9.46 9.79
CA TRP A 272 -33.95 10.71 10.30
C TRP A 272 -34.20 11.86 9.32
N THR A 273 -34.60 13.02 9.83
CA THR A 273 -34.60 14.26 9.03
C THR A 273 -33.21 14.90 9.09
N VAL A 274 -32.95 15.86 8.20
CA VAL A 274 -31.72 16.68 8.27
C VAL A 274 -31.64 17.40 9.62
N GLU A 275 -32.75 17.97 10.09
CA GLU A 275 -32.83 18.64 11.39
C GLU A 275 -32.47 17.66 12.53
N ASP A 276 -33.04 16.46 12.56
CA ASP A 276 -32.75 15.46 13.59
C ASP A 276 -31.25 15.11 13.65
N LEU A 277 -30.60 15.01 12.48
CA LEU A 277 -29.17 14.72 12.38
C LEU A 277 -28.31 15.92 12.79
N GLU A 278 -28.70 17.15 12.45
CA GLU A 278 -27.99 18.37 12.85
C GLU A 278 -28.04 18.62 14.37
N TRP A 279 -29.07 18.09 15.05
CA TRP A 279 -29.17 18.14 16.51
C TRP A 279 -28.21 17.19 17.25
N LEU A 280 -27.63 16.19 16.57
CA LEU A 280 -26.68 15.28 17.21
C LEU A 280 -25.39 16.01 17.57
N SER A 281 -24.97 15.90 18.82
CA SER A 281 -23.62 16.27 19.22
C SER A 281 -22.58 15.37 18.55
N LEU A 282 -21.31 15.80 18.55
CA LEU A 282 -20.21 14.99 18.00
C LEU A 282 -20.15 13.57 18.57
N HIS A 283 -20.45 13.40 19.87
CA HIS A 283 -20.43 12.09 20.54
C HIS A 283 -21.64 11.23 20.16
N GLU A 284 -22.82 11.84 20.00
CA GLU A 284 -24.03 11.15 19.55
C GLU A 284 -23.91 10.74 18.07
N GLY A 285 -23.33 11.60 17.23
CA GLY A 285 -22.99 11.27 15.84
C GLY A 285 -22.00 10.10 15.74
N GLU A 286 -20.99 10.05 16.61
CA GLU A 286 -20.09 8.88 16.68
C GLU A 286 -20.84 7.61 17.12
N SER A 287 -21.71 7.72 18.12
CA SER A 287 -22.55 6.59 18.55
C SER A 287 -23.45 6.10 17.44
N PHE A 288 -24.06 7.02 16.71
CA PHE A 288 -24.85 6.75 15.52
C PHE A 288 -24.02 5.99 14.50
N THR A 289 -22.82 6.49 14.14
CA THR A 289 -21.93 5.82 13.18
C THR A 289 -21.64 4.37 13.58
N ARG A 290 -21.38 4.08 14.86
CA ARG A 290 -21.10 2.71 15.32
C ARG A 290 -22.33 1.80 15.27
N SER A 291 -23.49 2.30 15.68
CA SER A 291 -24.74 1.55 15.59
C SER A 291 -25.16 1.29 14.14
N HIS A 292 -24.72 2.16 13.22
CA HIS A 292 -25.15 2.16 11.83
C HIS A 292 -24.05 1.83 10.81
N SER A 293 -22.93 1.24 11.23
CA SER A 293 -21.79 0.89 10.36
C SER A 293 -22.00 -0.39 9.55
N SER A 294 -23.25 -0.82 9.35
CA SER A 294 -23.58 -2.01 8.58
C SER A 294 -24.98 -1.89 7.98
N PHE A 295 -25.17 -2.39 6.76
CA PHE A 295 -26.52 -2.53 6.19
C PHE A 295 -27.41 -3.57 6.91
N ALA A 296 -26.90 -4.28 7.92
CA ALA A 296 -27.74 -4.96 8.90
C ALA A 296 -28.64 -3.97 9.66
N GLU A 297 -28.14 -2.76 9.92
CA GLU A 297 -28.80 -1.67 10.63
C GLU A 297 -28.31 -0.33 10.04
N PRO A 298 -28.61 -0.02 8.76
CA PRO A 298 -28.03 1.16 8.11
C PRO A 298 -28.52 2.44 8.75
N GLY A 299 -27.74 3.51 8.64
CA GLY A 299 -28.22 4.85 8.90
C GLY A 299 -29.23 5.22 7.82
N VAL A 300 -30.43 5.63 8.23
CA VAL A 300 -31.52 5.94 7.28
C VAL A 300 -32.02 7.36 7.46
N ALA A 301 -31.85 8.19 6.44
CA ALA A 301 -32.35 9.55 6.40
C ALA A 301 -33.32 9.78 5.25
N VAL A 302 -34.07 10.88 5.33
CA VAL A 302 -34.91 11.39 4.25
C VAL A 302 -34.51 12.83 3.97
N SER A 303 -34.41 13.18 2.69
CA SER A 303 -34.06 14.53 2.25
C SER A 303 -35.16 15.55 2.61
N PRO A 304 -34.90 16.86 2.66
CA PRO A 304 -35.82 17.88 3.19
C PRO A 304 -37.26 17.84 2.64
N ARG A 305 -37.44 17.65 1.32
CA ARG A 305 -38.76 17.53 0.69
C ARG A 305 -39.21 16.08 0.50
N GLY A 306 -38.43 15.12 0.97
CA GLY A 306 -38.71 13.70 0.86
C GLY A 306 -38.47 13.12 -0.54
N TYR A 307 -37.73 13.82 -1.40
CA TYR A 307 -37.42 13.36 -2.76
C TYR A 307 -36.58 12.07 -2.74
N TYR A 308 -35.75 11.92 -1.70
CA TYR A 308 -34.88 10.78 -1.53
C TYR A 308 -34.97 10.18 -0.14
N ARG A 309 -34.93 8.85 -0.09
CA ARG A 309 -34.51 8.06 1.07
C ARG A 309 -33.03 7.74 0.91
N ILE A 310 -32.25 7.94 1.96
CA ILE A 310 -30.80 7.69 1.97
C ILE A 310 -30.52 6.58 2.98
N GLU A 311 -29.83 5.53 2.56
CA GLU A 311 -29.36 4.42 3.40
C GLU A 311 -27.83 4.37 3.32
N SER A 312 -27.15 4.36 4.45
CA SER A 312 -25.69 4.42 4.50
C SER A 312 -25.15 3.54 5.62
N ASP A 313 -24.11 2.76 5.33
CA ASP A 313 -23.22 2.17 6.34
C ASP A 313 -21.91 2.95 6.49
N CYS A 314 -21.81 4.12 5.83
CA CYS A 314 -20.64 4.98 5.88
C CYS A 314 -20.57 5.86 7.14
N GLY A 315 -21.64 6.00 7.91
CA GLY A 315 -21.66 6.82 9.14
C GLY A 315 -22.50 8.10 9.07
N TYR A 316 -22.48 8.83 10.19
CA TYR A 316 -23.29 10.01 10.48
C TYR A 316 -22.98 11.19 9.55
N GLU A 317 -21.70 11.60 9.42
CA GLU A 317 -21.34 12.80 8.65
C GLU A 317 -21.69 12.61 7.18
N THR A 318 -21.48 11.40 6.66
CA THR A 318 -21.85 10.98 5.31
C THR A 318 -23.35 11.03 5.11
N LEU A 319 -24.12 10.47 6.04
CA LEU A 319 -25.59 10.42 5.94
C LEU A 319 -26.17 11.85 5.96
N LEU A 320 -25.71 12.68 6.89
CA LEU A 320 -26.12 14.09 6.99
C LEU A 320 -25.75 14.86 5.72
N ALA A 321 -24.50 14.75 5.27
CA ALA A 321 -24.03 15.47 4.08
C ALA A 321 -24.87 15.12 2.85
N VAL A 322 -25.11 13.84 2.59
CA VAL A 322 -25.92 13.41 1.43
C VAL A 322 -27.38 13.84 1.60
N ALA A 323 -27.99 13.64 2.76
CA ALA A 323 -29.39 14.01 2.98
C ALA A 323 -29.61 15.52 2.77
N ARG A 324 -28.64 16.35 3.19
CA ARG A 324 -28.68 17.80 3.06
C ARG A 324 -28.52 18.27 1.61
N THR A 325 -27.62 17.66 0.83
CA THR A 325 -27.20 18.20 -0.48
C THR A 325 -27.81 17.51 -1.70
N ILE A 326 -28.39 16.31 -1.54
CA ILE A 326 -28.91 15.52 -2.67
C ILE A 326 -29.99 16.25 -3.48
N GLU A 327 -30.77 17.11 -2.82
CA GLU A 327 -31.82 17.87 -3.48
C GLU A 327 -31.28 19.02 -4.33
N ASP A 328 -30.14 19.63 -3.99
CA ASP A 328 -29.48 20.62 -4.86
C ASP A 328 -29.02 19.99 -6.17
N HIS A 329 -28.48 18.76 -6.10
CA HIS A 329 -28.11 17.99 -7.29
C HIS A 329 -29.33 17.64 -8.14
N HIS A 330 -30.45 17.27 -7.50
CA HIS A 330 -31.71 16.99 -8.20
C HIS A 330 -32.27 18.24 -8.87
N GLU A 331 -32.34 19.38 -8.17
CA GLU A 331 -32.87 20.63 -8.73
C GLU A 331 -32.05 21.11 -9.91
N ARG A 332 -30.73 21.01 -9.83
CA ARG A 332 -29.84 21.31 -10.95
C ARG A 332 -30.18 20.48 -12.19
N LEU A 333 -30.44 19.18 -12.02
CA LEU A 333 -30.83 18.30 -13.11
C LEU A 333 -32.24 18.62 -13.62
N ALA A 334 -33.22 18.83 -12.74
CA ALA A 334 -34.57 19.21 -13.12
C ALA A 334 -34.60 20.52 -13.93
N ASN A 335 -33.81 21.51 -13.52
CA ASN A 335 -33.64 22.77 -14.25
C ASN A 335 -32.99 22.54 -15.62
N TYR A 336 -31.99 21.66 -15.68
CA TYR A 336 -31.29 21.32 -16.93
C TYR A 336 -32.20 20.61 -17.94
N PHE A 337 -32.95 19.59 -17.51
CA PHE A 337 -33.90 18.87 -18.36
C PHE A 337 -35.20 19.65 -18.62
N GLY A 338 -35.41 20.78 -17.94
CA GLY A 338 -36.62 21.59 -18.03
C GLY A 338 -37.89 20.90 -17.48
N SER A 339 -37.77 19.71 -16.91
CA SER A 339 -38.86 18.95 -16.31
C SER A 339 -38.35 18.01 -15.21
N ASP A 340 -39.18 17.80 -14.19
CA ASP A 340 -38.96 16.82 -13.13
C ASP A 340 -39.94 15.66 -13.31
N PRO A 341 -39.48 14.47 -13.75
CA PRO A 341 -40.34 13.32 -14.01
C PRO A 341 -40.72 12.55 -12.73
N PHE A 342 -40.23 12.96 -11.55
CA PHE A 342 -40.40 12.26 -10.28
C PHE A 342 -41.36 12.99 -9.33
N VAL A 343 -41.66 14.26 -9.60
CA VAL A 343 -42.52 15.12 -8.78
C VAL A 343 -43.68 15.67 -9.62
N ARG A 344 -44.90 15.56 -9.09
CA ARG A 344 -46.11 16.12 -9.70
C ARG A 344 -46.47 17.46 -9.07
N ASN A 345 -46.86 18.41 -9.92
CA ASN A 345 -47.25 19.78 -9.54
C ASN A 345 -46.19 20.49 -8.68
N GLY A 346 -44.90 20.18 -8.90
CA GLY A 346 -43.75 20.81 -8.24
C GLY A 346 -43.61 20.56 -6.74
N THR A 347 -44.46 19.73 -6.12
CA THR A 347 -44.45 19.52 -4.66
C THR A 347 -44.79 18.11 -4.21
N LYS A 348 -45.51 17.31 -5.01
CA LYS A 348 -45.92 15.95 -4.63
C LYS A 348 -44.97 14.91 -5.22
N VAL A 349 -44.21 14.22 -4.38
CA VAL A 349 -43.36 13.09 -4.80
C VAL A 349 -44.23 11.97 -5.36
N GLU A 350 -44.05 11.61 -6.64
CA GLU A 350 -44.68 10.44 -7.27
C GLU A 350 -43.76 9.22 -7.23
N ARG A 351 -42.44 9.43 -7.38
CA ARG A 351 -41.42 8.38 -7.33
C ARG A 351 -40.23 8.82 -6.47
N GLN A 352 -40.23 8.38 -5.21
CA GLN A 352 -39.11 8.64 -4.31
C GLN A 352 -37.86 7.89 -4.79
N GLY A 353 -36.71 8.57 -4.83
CA GLY A 353 -35.42 7.94 -5.12
C GLY A 353 -34.82 7.27 -3.88
N LEU A 354 -34.02 6.22 -4.08
CA LEU A 354 -33.26 5.57 -3.02
C LEU A 354 -31.76 5.77 -3.28
N ILE A 355 -31.06 6.39 -2.33
CA ILE A 355 -29.60 6.52 -2.37
C ILE A 355 -28.99 5.51 -1.39
N ARG A 356 -28.03 4.71 -1.84
CA ARG A 356 -27.20 3.87 -0.98
C ARG A 356 -25.75 4.30 -1.06
N ILE A 357 -25.14 4.59 0.09
CA ILE A 357 -23.71 4.89 0.17
C ILE A 357 -23.01 3.71 0.84
N VAL A 358 -21.94 3.22 0.22
CA VAL A 358 -21.13 2.09 0.70
C VAL A 358 -19.66 2.51 0.84
N PRO A 359 -18.89 1.95 1.79
CA PRO A 359 -17.51 2.38 2.00
C PRO A 359 -16.52 1.77 1.00
N ASP A 360 -16.84 0.61 0.41
CA ASP A 360 -15.85 -0.20 -0.28
C ASP A 360 -16.42 -0.89 -1.56
N PRO A 361 -15.55 -1.46 -2.43
CA PRO A 361 -15.99 -2.13 -3.65
C PRO A 361 -16.88 -3.36 -3.39
N SER A 362 -16.68 -4.08 -2.28
CA SER A 362 -17.49 -5.25 -1.96
C SER A 362 -18.93 -4.87 -1.58
N GLY A 363 -19.12 -3.67 -1.03
CA GLY A 363 -20.44 -3.05 -0.87
C GLY A 363 -21.14 -2.79 -2.21
N LEU A 364 -20.43 -2.29 -3.22
CA LEU A 364 -20.97 -2.09 -4.57
C LEU A 364 -21.39 -3.42 -5.21
N GLU A 365 -20.53 -4.44 -5.10
CA GLU A 365 -20.82 -5.80 -5.58
C GLU A 365 -22.07 -6.38 -4.90
N ALA A 366 -22.19 -6.22 -3.57
CA ALA A 366 -23.36 -6.67 -2.82
C ALA A 366 -24.65 -5.94 -3.23
N GLU A 367 -24.54 -4.70 -3.69
CA GLU A 367 -25.66 -3.93 -4.24
C GLU A 367 -25.96 -4.22 -5.73
N GLY A 368 -25.10 -4.97 -6.41
CA GLY A 368 -25.35 -5.42 -7.79
C GLY A 368 -24.57 -4.68 -8.87
N ALA A 369 -23.41 -4.11 -8.54
CA ALA A 369 -22.59 -3.36 -9.49
C ALA A 369 -22.37 -4.11 -10.82
N PRO A 370 -22.55 -3.44 -11.97
CA PRO A 370 -22.41 -4.07 -13.29
C PRO A 370 -20.94 -4.34 -13.66
N PHE A 371 -20.02 -3.56 -13.10
CA PHE A 371 -18.58 -3.67 -13.32
C PHE A 371 -17.83 -3.54 -11.99
N PHE A 372 -16.62 -4.07 -11.89
CA PHE A 372 -15.82 -3.97 -10.65
C PHE A 372 -15.18 -2.58 -10.45
N TRP A 373 -14.98 -1.82 -11.53
CA TRP A 373 -14.22 -0.56 -11.52
C TRP A 373 -15.09 0.67 -11.26
N VAL A 374 -16.42 0.53 -11.23
CA VAL A 374 -17.33 1.69 -11.06
C VAL A 374 -17.19 2.34 -9.69
N GLY A 375 -17.35 3.66 -9.64
CA GLY A 375 -17.46 4.42 -8.39
C GLY A 375 -18.88 4.48 -7.84
N GLY A 376 -19.87 4.26 -8.70
CA GLY A 376 -21.29 4.20 -8.40
C GLY A 376 -22.07 3.61 -9.58
N PHE A 377 -23.36 3.38 -9.42
CA PHE A 377 -24.25 3.01 -10.51
C PHE A 377 -25.71 3.36 -10.20
N GLN A 378 -26.49 3.60 -11.25
CA GLN A 378 -27.93 3.77 -11.19
C GLN A 378 -28.67 2.51 -11.64
N SER A 379 -29.70 2.09 -10.89
CA SER A 379 -30.62 1.02 -11.28
C SER A 379 -32.07 1.39 -10.94
N GLY A 380 -32.85 1.76 -11.96
CA GLY A 380 -34.22 2.25 -11.77
C GLY A 380 -34.23 3.54 -10.95
N ASP A 381 -34.88 3.52 -9.79
CA ASP A 381 -34.88 4.64 -8.82
C ASP A 381 -33.82 4.50 -7.72
N THR A 382 -32.95 3.48 -7.79
CA THR A 382 -31.87 3.26 -6.80
C THR A 382 -30.53 3.72 -7.34
N THR A 383 -29.91 4.67 -6.65
CA THR A 383 -28.54 5.13 -6.85
C THR A 383 -27.65 4.49 -5.80
N VAL A 384 -26.53 3.88 -6.21
CA VAL A 384 -25.55 3.33 -5.27
C VAL A 384 -24.20 3.98 -5.54
N VAL A 385 -23.56 4.54 -4.53
CA VAL A 385 -22.25 5.20 -4.66
C VAL A 385 -21.30 4.70 -3.60
N ARG A 386 -20.03 4.51 -3.98
CA ARG A 386 -18.95 4.23 -3.04
C ARG A 386 -18.28 5.51 -2.57
N LEU A 387 -18.14 5.67 -1.27
CA LEU A 387 -17.35 6.72 -0.64
C LEU A 387 -16.22 6.09 0.19
N ALA A 388 -14.99 6.24 -0.26
CA ALA A 388 -13.81 5.80 0.48
C ALA A 388 -12.81 6.94 0.63
N ALA A 389 -12.55 7.39 1.87
CA ALA A 389 -11.64 8.49 2.18
C ALA A 389 -11.79 9.68 1.20
N GLY A 390 -12.99 10.26 1.17
CA GLY A 390 -13.38 11.28 0.20
C GLY A 390 -13.84 12.60 0.83
N THR A 391 -14.27 13.52 -0.03
CA THR A 391 -14.84 14.80 0.38
C THR A 391 -16.30 14.89 -0.03
N ILE A 392 -17.07 15.75 0.64
CA ILE A 392 -18.49 15.97 0.35
C ILE A 392 -18.69 16.40 -1.12
N GLU A 393 -17.82 17.26 -1.62
CA GLU A 393 -17.89 17.76 -3.01
C GLU A 393 -17.53 16.67 -4.02
N GLY A 394 -16.57 15.80 -3.68
CA GLY A 394 -16.25 14.62 -4.50
C GLY A 394 -17.44 13.67 -4.60
N LEU A 395 -18.11 13.41 -3.46
CA LEU A 395 -19.32 12.60 -3.41
C LEU A 395 -20.47 13.22 -4.21
N GLY A 396 -20.70 14.53 -4.06
CA GLY A 396 -21.75 15.25 -4.78
C GLY A 396 -21.59 15.20 -6.30
N ARG A 397 -20.35 15.21 -6.80
CA ARG A 397 -20.06 15.05 -8.24
C ARG A 397 -20.43 13.65 -8.73
N THR A 398 -20.10 12.60 -7.97
CA THR A 398 -20.52 11.24 -8.29
C THR A 398 -22.03 11.07 -8.21
N LEU A 399 -22.69 11.64 -7.20
CA LEU A 399 -24.15 11.62 -7.10
C LEU A 399 -24.82 12.33 -8.29
N THR A 400 -24.31 13.50 -8.70
CA THR A 400 -24.83 14.21 -9.87
C THR A 400 -24.69 13.37 -11.15
N HIS A 401 -23.55 12.68 -11.32
CA HIS A 401 -23.34 11.75 -12.43
C HIS A 401 -24.39 10.64 -12.43
N GLU A 402 -24.55 9.90 -11.33
CA GLU A 402 -25.51 8.79 -11.28
C GLU A 402 -26.97 9.22 -11.35
N LEU A 403 -27.32 10.37 -10.76
CA LEU A 403 -28.66 10.94 -10.87
C LEU A 403 -28.98 11.38 -12.30
N THR A 404 -27.98 11.74 -13.11
CA THR A 404 -28.18 11.98 -14.54
C THR A 404 -28.73 10.74 -15.23
N HIS A 405 -28.16 9.55 -14.94
CA HIS A 405 -28.69 8.28 -15.44
C HIS A 405 -30.14 8.01 -14.98
N ARG A 406 -30.53 8.48 -13.80
CA ARG A 406 -31.92 8.37 -13.31
C ARG A 406 -32.87 9.22 -14.15
N PHE A 407 -32.52 10.48 -14.41
CA PHE A 407 -33.29 11.38 -15.27
C PHE A 407 -33.35 10.86 -16.70
N ASP A 408 -32.22 10.41 -17.24
CA ASP A 408 -32.10 9.83 -18.57
C ASP A 408 -33.02 8.62 -18.73
N GLY A 409 -33.02 7.70 -17.76
CA GLY A 409 -33.91 6.53 -17.80
C GLY A 409 -35.40 6.89 -17.75
N ALA A 410 -35.77 8.04 -17.17
CA ALA A 410 -37.15 8.49 -17.05
C ALA A 410 -37.63 9.32 -18.26
N LEU A 411 -36.76 10.17 -18.82
CA LEU A 411 -37.09 11.10 -19.90
C LEU A 411 -36.67 10.60 -21.29
N HIS A 412 -35.51 9.96 -21.37
CA HIS A 412 -34.82 9.58 -22.61
C HIS A 412 -34.45 8.08 -22.63
N GLY A 413 -35.26 7.24 -21.98
CA GLY A 413 -34.91 5.83 -21.78
C GLY A 413 -34.65 5.10 -23.11
N GLY A 414 -33.46 4.52 -23.28
CA GLY A 414 -33.04 3.85 -24.51
C GLY A 414 -31.95 4.56 -25.33
N ILE A 415 -31.43 5.69 -24.85
CA ILE A 415 -30.28 6.37 -25.46
C ILE A 415 -29.00 5.51 -25.52
N PRO A 416 -28.09 5.77 -26.48
CA PRO A 416 -26.83 5.04 -26.60
C PRO A 416 -25.90 5.27 -25.41
N ALA A 417 -25.06 4.27 -25.10
CA ALA A 417 -24.14 4.32 -23.96
C ALA A 417 -23.15 5.52 -24.02
N TRP A 418 -22.66 5.90 -25.21
CA TRP A 418 -21.76 7.04 -25.35
C TRP A 418 -22.43 8.36 -24.93
N LEU A 419 -23.74 8.49 -25.18
CA LEU A 419 -24.51 9.68 -24.87
C LEU A 419 -24.86 9.72 -23.38
N ALA A 420 -25.37 8.60 -22.84
CA ALA A 420 -25.69 8.47 -21.42
C ALA A 420 -24.46 8.75 -20.54
N GLU A 421 -23.34 8.05 -20.78
CA GLU A 421 -22.11 8.26 -20.01
C GLU A 421 -21.48 9.63 -20.29
N GLY A 422 -21.53 10.10 -21.53
CA GLY A 422 -20.97 11.39 -21.91
C GLY A 422 -21.63 12.57 -21.22
N ARG A 423 -22.96 12.59 -21.22
CA ARG A 423 -23.77 13.61 -20.51
C ARG A 423 -23.54 13.52 -19.00
N ALA A 424 -23.56 12.33 -18.42
CA ALA A 424 -23.34 12.13 -16.99
C ALA A 424 -21.94 12.59 -16.53
N VAL A 425 -20.89 12.37 -17.33
CA VAL A 425 -19.55 12.89 -17.04
C VAL A 425 -19.53 14.42 -17.08
N TRP A 426 -20.23 15.03 -18.04
CA TRP A 426 -20.32 16.48 -18.15
C TRP A 426 -21.07 17.09 -16.97
N THR A 427 -22.26 16.59 -16.62
CA THR A 427 -23.08 17.09 -15.50
C THR A 427 -22.36 16.94 -14.15
N GLY A 428 -21.64 15.84 -13.92
CA GLY A 428 -20.80 15.67 -12.73
C GLY A 428 -19.63 16.68 -12.64
N GLY A 429 -19.25 17.30 -13.76
CA GLY A 429 -18.17 18.27 -13.87
C GLY A 429 -18.61 19.74 -13.89
N ALA A 430 -19.74 20.04 -14.51
CA ALA A 430 -20.13 21.37 -15.00
C ALA A 430 -20.74 22.32 -13.95
N TYR A 431 -20.27 22.29 -12.71
CA TYR A 431 -20.69 23.22 -11.65
C TYR A 431 -19.56 23.49 -10.64
N ALA A 432 -19.64 24.62 -9.94
CA ALA A 432 -18.58 25.09 -9.04
C ALA A 432 -18.85 24.68 -7.59
N ARG A 433 -20.07 24.95 -7.09
CA ARG A 433 -20.51 24.72 -5.71
C ARG A 433 -21.68 23.74 -5.65
N ILE A 434 -21.84 23.07 -4.51
CA ILE A 434 -22.89 22.07 -4.32
C ILE A 434 -24.29 22.69 -4.44
N GLU A 435 -24.43 23.94 -4.02
CA GLU A 435 -25.67 24.72 -4.01
C GLU A 435 -25.99 25.36 -5.38
N ASP A 436 -25.13 25.23 -6.39
CA ASP A 436 -25.40 25.79 -7.72
C ASP A 436 -26.60 25.07 -8.33
N HIS A 437 -27.67 25.78 -8.71
CA HIS A 437 -28.87 25.15 -9.29
C HIS A 437 -28.88 25.11 -10.83
N SER A 438 -27.77 25.49 -11.46
CA SER A 438 -27.58 25.48 -12.91
C SER A 438 -26.20 24.95 -13.28
N PHE A 439 -26.09 24.32 -14.45
CA PHE A 439 -24.78 23.96 -15.01
C PHE A 439 -24.14 25.15 -15.72
N VAL A 440 -22.81 25.08 -15.87
CA VAL A 440 -22.00 26.00 -16.65
C VAL A 440 -21.91 25.47 -18.07
N ASP A 441 -22.72 26.02 -18.97
CA ASP A 441 -22.87 25.57 -20.37
C ASP A 441 -21.56 25.49 -21.16
N ASP A 442 -20.58 26.34 -20.85
CA ASP A 442 -19.27 26.40 -21.51
C ASP A 442 -18.18 25.61 -20.77
N TYR A 443 -18.56 24.71 -19.85
CA TYR A 443 -17.62 23.84 -19.16
C TYR A 443 -17.01 22.78 -20.09
N ALA A 444 -15.68 22.69 -20.09
CA ALA A 444 -14.96 21.55 -20.66
C ALA A 444 -13.70 21.19 -19.86
N SER A 445 -13.51 19.89 -19.60
CA SER A 445 -12.27 19.36 -19.04
C SER A 445 -11.21 19.24 -20.13
N HIS A 446 -10.26 20.20 -20.14
CA HIS A 446 -9.16 20.23 -21.12
C HIS A 446 -8.37 18.92 -21.15
N GLY A 447 -8.03 18.37 -19.97
CA GLY A 447 -7.29 17.11 -19.86
C GLY A 447 -8.06 15.93 -20.46
N THR A 448 -9.37 15.89 -20.25
CA THR A 448 -10.24 14.84 -20.82
C THR A 448 -10.28 14.94 -22.35
N LEU A 449 -10.49 16.12 -22.92
CA LEU A 449 -10.58 16.31 -24.38
C LEU A 449 -9.27 15.93 -25.09
N ILE A 450 -8.13 16.34 -24.54
CA ILE A 450 -6.81 15.98 -25.09
C ILE A 450 -6.58 14.47 -25.00
N SER A 451 -7.03 13.82 -23.91
CA SER A 451 -6.85 12.38 -23.72
C SER A 451 -7.56 11.55 -24.80
N VAL A 452 -8.67 12.03 -25.35
CA VAL A 452 -9.42 11.37 -26.44
C VAL A 452 -8.57 11.28 -27.72
N VAL A 453 -7.86 12.36 -28.05
CA VAL A 453 -6.93 12.38 -29.20
C VAL A 453 -5.74 11.49 -28.93
N ASN A 454 -5.12 11.63 -27.76
CA ASN A 454 -3.90 10.89 -27.40
C ASN A 454 -4.12 9.37 -27.33
N ARG A 455 -5.35 8.93 -27.03
CA ARG A 455 -5.76 7.52 -27.02
C ARG A 455 -6.30 7.03 -28.37
N GLY A 456 -6.31 7.87 -29.41
CA GLY A 456 -6.84 7.51 -30.73
C GLY A 456 -8.34 7.25 -30.77
N LEU A 457 -9.09 7.73 -29.77
CA LEU A 457 -10.53 7.51 -29.66
C LEU A 457 -11.33 8.30 -30.70
N SER A 458 -10.73 9.33 -31.31
CA SER A 458 -11.32 10.07 -32.44
C SER A 458 -10.97 9.48 -33.81
N SER A 459 -10.24 8.35 -33.87
CA SER A 459 -9.96 7.67 -35.16
C SER A 459 -11.24 7.08 -35.75
N PRO A 460 -11.38 6.97 -37.09
CA PRO A 460 -12.61 6.51 -37.72
C PRO A 460 -13.11 5.17 -37.16
N ARG A 461 -12.24 4.17 -37.07
CA ARG A 461 -12.59 2.84 -36.55
C ARG A 461 -13.07 2.88 -35.11
N THR A 462 -12.34 3.53 -34.22
CA THR A 462 -12.67 3.56 -32.80
C THR A 462 -13.94 4.37 -32.54
N LEU A 463 -14.09 5.50 -33.24
CA LEU A 463 -15.28 6.33 -33.14
C LEU A 463 -16.53 5.59 -33.64
N THR A 464 -16.47 4.86 -34.76
CA THR A 464 -17.56 3.99 -35.22
C THR A 464 -17.93 2.95 -34.17
N ASN A 465 -16.95 2.30 -33.53
CA ASN A 465 -17.22 1.31 -32.49
C ASN A 465 -17.93 1.92 -31.26
N ILE A 466 -17.54 3.14 -30.86
CA ILE A 466 -18.19 3.86 -29.76
C ILE A 466 -19.63 4.23 -30.13
N LEU A 467 -19.85 4.79 -31.33
CA LEU A 467 -21.17 5.22 -31.79
C LEU A 467 -22.13 4.04 -32.03
N SER A 468 -21.62 2.88 -32.45
CA SER A 468 -22.38 1.63 -32.61
C SER A 468 -22.60 0.86 -31.30
N GLY A 469 -22.12 1.36 -30.16
CA GLY A 469 -22.26 0.68 -28.87
C GLY A 469 -21.42 -0.59 -28.70
N THR A 470 -20.37 -0.75 -29.51
CA THR A 470 -19.44 -1.89 -29.46
C THR A 470 -17.99 -1.49 -29.19
N PRO A 471 -17.70 -0.55 -28.25
CA PRO A 471 -16.33 -0.20 -27.94
C PRO A 471 -15.58 -1.42 -27.40
N GLY A 472 -14.26 -1.49 -27.66
CA GLY A 472 -13.43 -2.57 -27.13
C GLY A 472 -13.34 -2.56 -25.59
N ASP A 473 -13.61 -1.41 -24.98
CA ASP A 473 -13.70 -1.19 -23.54
C ASP A 473 -14.83 -0.20 -23.25
N TYR A 474 -15.77 -0.59 -22.38
CA TYR A 474 -16.91 0.24 -22.01
C TYR A 474 -16.50 1.62 -21.45
N ARG A 475 -15.33 1.73 -20.81
CA ARG A 475 -14.80 2.99 -20.26
C ARG A 475 -14.53 4.06 -21.33
N GLN A 476 -14.44 3.66 -22.60
CA GLN A 476 -14.31 4.61 -23.72
C GLN A 476 -15.54 5.52 -23.86
N ASN A 477 -16.74 5.04 -23.46
CA ASN A 477 -17.97 5.83 -23.47
C ASN A 477 -17.89 7.05 -22.56
N TYR A 478 -17.11 7.01 -21.47
CA TYR A 478 -16.97 8.14 -20.54
C TYR A 478 -16.17 9.28 -21.16
N SER A 479 -14.95 8.98 -21.64
CA SER A 479 -14.04 10.02 -22.13
C SER A 479 -14.44 10.52 -23.51
N ALA A 480 -14.68 9.61 -24.46
CA ALA A 480 -15.07 9.97 -25.81
C ALA A 480 -16.52 10.46 -25.87
N GLY A 481 -17.43 9.84 -25.11
CA GLY A 481 -18.81 10.30 -25.01
C GLY A 481 -18.91 11.69 -24.42
N ASN A 482 -18.16 12.01 -23.36
CA ASN A 482 -18.12 13.38 -22.82
C ASN A 482 -17.61 14.38 -23.85
N ALA A 483 -16.58 14.02 -24.61
CA ALA A 483 -16.04 14.87 -25.66
C ALA A 483 -17.03 15.09 -26.81
N LEU A 484 -17.73 14.04 -27.24
CA LEU A 484 -18.82 14.11 -28.23
C LEU A 484 -19.96 14.97 -27.72
N TYR A 485 -20.38 14.77 -26.47
CA TYR A 485 -21.46 15.53 -25.85
C TYR A 485 -21.14 17.03 -25.79
N VAL A 486 -19.94 17.41 -25.32
CA VAL A 486 -19.48 18.81 -25.35
C VAL A 486 -19.47 19.32 -26.79
N PHE A 487 -18.87 18.59 -27.73
CA PHE A 487 -18.84 19.02 -29.13
C PHE A 487 -20.24 19.25 -29.71
N LEU A 488 -21.16 18.30 -29.55
CA LEU A 488 -22.51 18.40 -30.09
C LEU A 488 -23.35 19.49 -29.40
N SER A 489 -23.14 19.72 -28.10
CA SER A 489 -23.90 20.72 -27.34
C SER A 489 -23.36 22.16 -27.48
N THR A 490 -22.07 22.35 -27.82
CA THR A 490 -21.44 23.68 -27.79
C THR A 490 -20.71 24.12 -29.05
N TRP A 491 -20.39 23.22 -30.00
CA TRP A 491 -19.51 23.56 -31.12
C TRP A 491 -20.17 24.46 -32.16
N PHE A 492 -19.46 25.52 -32.56
CA PHE A 492 -19.75 26.33 -33.74
C PHE A 492 -18.46 26.91 -34.34
N PRO A 493 -18.41 27.10 -35.66
CA PRO A 493 -17.21 27.59 -36.34
C PRO A 493 -16.90 29.04 -35.97
N GLY A 494 -15.61 29.35 -35.81
CA GLY A 494 -15.10 30.70 -35.55
C GLY A 494 -14.39 30.86 -34.20
N ASN A 495 -13.75 32.02 -34.01
CA ASN A 495 -12.84 32.30 -32.89
C ASN A 495 -13.46 33.09 -31.75
N ALA A 496 -14.80 33.09 -31.64
CA ALA A 496 -15.46 33.83 -30.57
C ALA A 496 -15.00 33.32 -29.18
N PRO A 497 -14.60 34.22 -28.27
CA PRO A 497 -14.04 33.84 -26.96
C PRO A 497 -15.12 33.44 -25.95
N SER A 498 -16.40 33.44 -26.33
CA SER A 498 -17.53 33.07 -25.49
C SER A 498 -18.62 32.38 -26.32
N MET A 499 -19.51 31.65 -25.63
CA MET A 499 -20.66 30.98 -26.25
C MET A 499 -21.69 31.95 -26.83
N SER A 500 -21.73 33.21 -26.39
CA SER A 500 -22.64 34.23 -26.94
C SER A 500 -22.27 34.69 -28.37
N GLY A 501 -21.11 34.29 -28.88
CA GLY A 501 -20.60 34.71 -30.19
C GLY A 501 -21.05 33.87 -31.39
N GLY A 502 -21.85 32.83 -31.19
CA GLY A 502 -22.39 31.99 -32.26
C GLY A 502 -23.39 30.94 -31.77
N GLN A 503 -24.09 30.31 -32.69
CA GLN A 503 -25.10 29.28 -32.40
C GLN A 503 -24.49 27.89 -32.64
N PRO A 504 -24.55 26.96 -31.65
CA PRO A 504 -24.04 25.61 -31.81
C PRO A 504 -24.69 24.86 -32.98
N LEU A 505 -23.89 24.17 -33.80
CA LEU A 505 -24.33 23.53 -35.03
C LEU A 505 -25.29 22.35 -34.81
N PHE A 506 -25.07 21.60 -33.72
CA PHE A 506 -25.71 20.31 -33.46
C PHE A 506 -26.67 20.32 -32.26
N ARG A 507 -26.75 21.41 -31.47
CA ARG A 507 -27.50 21.43 -30.20
C ARG A 507 -28.98 21.03 -30.37
N ASP A 508 -29.69 21.62 -31.33
CA ASP A 508 -31.11 21.30 -31.57
C ASP A 508 -31.29 19.86 -32.08
N LEU A 509 -30.33 19.35 -32.87
CA LEU A 509 -30.33 17.96 -33.33
C LEU A 509 -30.06 17.00 -32.18
N LEU A 510 -29.14 17.33 -31.27
CA LEU A 510 -28.85 16.54 -30.08
C LEU A 510 -30.11 16.39 -29.23
N HIS A 511 -30.83 17.48 -28.94
CA HIS A 511 -32.11 17.41 -28.23
C HIS A 511 -33.14 16.53 -28.97
N THR A 512 -33.24 16.66 -30.30
CA THR A 512 -34.13 15.82 -31.10
C THR A 512 -33.72 14.34 -31.03
N TYR A 513 -32.42 14.04 -31.02
CA TYR A 513 -31.89 12.68 -30.90
C TYR A 513 -32.21 12.08 -29.53
N GLU A 514 -32.01 12.86 -28.46
CA GLU A 514 -32.33 12.48 -27.08
C GLU A 514 -33.83 12.20 -26.88
N ASP A 515 -34.72 13.02 -27.44
CA ASP A 515 -36.17 12.90 -27.30
C ASP A 515 -36.78 11.72 -28.09
N GLN A 516 -36.07 11.18 -29.09
CA GLN A 516 -36.55 10.02 -29.84
C GLN A 516 -36.65 8.77 -28.96
N GLY A 517 -35.69 8.58 -28.04
CA GLY A 517 -35.68 7.54 -26.99
C GLY A 517 -35.83 6.09 -27.47
N LYS A 518 -35.84 5.82 -28.78
CA LYS A 518 -36.07 4.48 -29.36
C LYS A 518 -35.01 4.14 -30.38
N HIS A 519 -33.77 4.25 -29.96
CA HIS A 519 -32.62 3.94 -30.79
C HIS A 519 -32.56 2.43 -31.10
N PRO A 520 -32.04 2.04 -32.27
CA PRO A 520 -31.84 0.64 -32.62
C PRO A 520 -30.94 -0.07 -31.62
N SER A 521 -31.25 -1.34 -31.33
CA SER A 521 -30.38 -2.18 -30.49
C SER A 521 -29.27 -2.88 -31.28
N LYS A 522 -29.32 -2.83 -32.61
CA LYS A 522 -28.31 -3.45 -33.48
C LYS A 522 -27.18 -2.45 -33.74
N PRO A 523 -25.90 -2.87 -33.65
CA PRO A 523 -24.77 -1.96 -33.80
C PRO A 523 -24.73 -1.19 -35.13
N ASP A 524 -24.97 -1.86 -36.25
CA ASP A 524 -24.93 -1.24 -37.59
C ASP A 524 -26.04 -0.20 -37.74
N ASP A 525 -27.28 -0.58 -37.43
CA ASP A 525 -28.46 0.31 -37.47
C ASP A 525 -28.26 1.54 -36.55
N LEU A 526 -27.62 1.38 -35.39
CA LEU A 526 -27.35 2.47 -34.44
C LEU A 526 -26.33 3.48 -34.97
N PHE A 527 -25.29 2.98 -35.64
CA PHE A 527 -24.31 3.84 -36.30
C PHE A 527 -24.93 4.56 -37.50
N GLU A 528 -25.71 3.86 -38.33
CA GLU A 528 -26.42 4.45 -39.46
C GLU A 528 -27.38 5.57 -39.01
N GLU A 529 -28.14 5.34 -37.93
CA GLU A 529 -29.02 6.35 -37.34
C GLU A 529 -28.25 7.62 -36.91
N PHE A 530 -27.09 7.46 -36.25
CA PHE A 530 -26.25 8.59 -35.88
C PHE A 530 -25.80 9.39 -37.12
N VAL A 531 -25.33 8.71 -38.16
CA VAL A 531 -24.85 9.34 -39.40
C VAL A 531 -26.01 10.08 -40.09
N ASP A 532 -27.15 9.44 -40.24
CA ASP A 532 -28.34 10.03 -40.87
C ASP A 532 -28.83 11.28 -40.11
N HIS A 533 -28.69 11.29 -38.78
CA HIS A 533 -29.18 12.37 -37.94
C HIS A 533 -28.23 13.57 -37.85
N PHE A 534 -26.93 13.34 -37.72
CA PHE A 534 -25.93 14.41 -37.51
C PHE A 534 -25.17 14.82 -38.78
N CYS A 535 -25.17 13.99 -39.84
CA CYS A 535 -24.43 14.22 -41.09
C CYS A 535 -25.35 14.59 -42.26
N ASP A 536 -26.24 15.58 -42.07
CA ASP A 536 -27.27 15.95 -43.05
C ASP A 536 -26.81 16.93 -44.14
N GLY A 537 -25.57 17.42 -44.07
CA GLY A 537 -25.00 18.41 -44.99
C GLY A 537 -25.65 19.80 -44.94
N LYS A 538 -26.48 20.10 -43.92
CA LYS A 538 -27.23 21.36 -43.81
C LYS A 538 -26.63 22.29 -42.76
N ASN A 539 -26.81 23.60 -42.95
CA ASN A 539 -26.45 24.63 -41.98
C ASN A 539 -24.97 24.56 -41.49
N GLY A 540 -24.05 24.12 -42.36
CA GLY A 540 -22.62 23.98 -42.03
C GLY A 540 -22.25 22.67 -41.34
N ARG A 541 -23.19 21.73 -41.19
CA ARG A 541 -22.93 20.37 -40.70
C ARG A 541 -22.32 19.48 -41.79
N PRO A 542 -21.57 18.44 -41.40
CA PRO A 542 -20.99 17.47 -42.33
C PRO A 542 -22.06 16.73 -43.13
N SER A 543 -21.71 16.30 -44.34
CA SER A 543 -22.55 15.49 -45.24
C SER A 543 -22.25 13.99 -45.17
N SER A 544 -21.19 13.61 -44.47
CA SER A 544 -20.75 12.24 -44.28
C SER A 544 -20.08 12.05 -42.93
N PHE A 545 -19.92 10.79 -42.51
CA PHE A 545 -19.20 10.46 -41.29
C PHE A 545 -17.73 10.90 -41.31
N ASP A 546 -17.06 10.79 -42.46
CA ASP A 546 -15.65 11.20 -42.59
C ASP A 546 -15.51 12.71 -42.33
N GLU A 547 -16.40 13.53 -42.90
CA GLU A 547 -16.42 14.98 -42.64
C GLU A 547 -16.75 15.31 -41.17
N PHE A 548 -17.64 14.53 -40.54
CA PHE A 548 -17.92 14.67 -39.10
C PHE A 548 -16.69 14.36 -38.25
N GLN A 549 -16.01 13.26 -38.55
CA GLN A 549 -14.82 12.82 -37.82
C GLN A 549 -13.67 13.81 -37.96
N GLU A 550 -13.47 14.39 -39.13
CA GLU A 550 -12.49 15.46 -39.36
C GLU A 550 -12.80 16.69 -38.51
N MET A 551 -14.05 17.17 -38.54
CA MET A 551 -14.50 18.33 -37.76
C MET A 551 -14.38 18.09 -36.24
N PHE A 552 -14.76 16.90 -35.77
CA PHE A 552 -14.61 16.53 -34.36
C PHE A 552 -13.13 16.46 -33.95
N THR A 553 -12.27 15.92 -34.81
CA THR A 553 -10.82 15.85 -34.55
C THR A 553 -10.19 17.25 -34.53
N GLU A 554 -10.64 18.16 -35.39
CA GLU A 554 -10.21 19.57 -35.37
C GLU A 554 -10.56 20.23 -34.04
N PHE A 555 -11.81 20.05 -33.57
CA PHE A 555 -12.25 20.55 -32.27
C PHE A 555 -11.34 20.07 -31.14
N LEU A 556 -11.08 18.76 -31.06
CA LEU A 556 -10.26 18.18 -30.00
C LEU A 556 -8.80 18.65 -30.05
N ARG A 557 -8.22 18.71 -31.25
CA ARG A 557 -6.84 19.20 -31.45
C ARG A 557 -6.69 20.67 -31.08
N GLY A 558 -7.75 21.46 -31.15
CA GLY A 558 -7.74 22.85 -30.69
C GLY A 558 -7.37 23.01 -29.20
N PHE A 559 -7.58 21.99 -28.36
CA PHE A 559 -7.19 22.01 -26.95
C PHE A 559 -5.72 21.62 -26.71
N ALA A 560 -4.95 21.31 -27.75
CA ALA A 560 -3.54 20.92 -27.62
C ALA A 560 -2.69 22.00 -26.92
N LEU A 561 -1.66 21.55 -26.18
CA LEU A 561 -0.89 22.38 -25.25
C LEU A 561 -0.03 23.47 -25.92
N ARG A 562 0.34 23.32 -27.20
CA ARG A 562 1.30 24.21 -27.88
C ARG A 562 0.69 25.54 -28.32
N GLU A 563 -0.44 25.49 -29.03
CA GLU A 563 -1.16 26.66 -29.50
C GLU A 563 -2.65 26.36 -29.42
N LYS A 564 -3.22 26.64 -28.24
CA LYS A 564 -4.66 26.51 -28.04
C LYS A 564 -5.38 27.31 -29.11
N ALA A 565 -6.22 26.64 -29.89
CA ALA A 565 -7.00 27.32 -30.91
C ALA A 565 -7.81 28.44 -30.26
N PRO A 566 -7.92 29.63 -30.87
CA PRO A 566 -8.53 30.79 -30.20
C PRO A 566 -9.95 30.54 -29.69
N PHE A 567 -10.71 29.66 -30.36
CA PHE A 567 -12.05 29.25 -29.94
C PHE A 567 -12.05 28.63 -28.54
N THR A 568 -10.96 27.97 -28.11
CA THR A 568 -10.91 27.28 -26.81
C THR A 568 -11.05 28.22 -25.62
N LYS A 569 -10.77 29.52 -25.80
CA LYS A 569 -10.98 30.56 -24.79
C LYS A 569 -12.41 30.57 -24.25
N ARG A 570 -13.40 30.16 -25.05
CA ARG A 570 -14.79 30.02 -24.59
C ARG A 570 -14.98 29.00 -23.49
N TYR A 571 -14.09 28.00 -23.40
CA TYR A 571 -14.12 26.98 -22.37
C TYR A 571 -13.11 27.24 -21.25
N MET A 572 -12.44 28.41 -21.25
CA MET A 572 -11.42 28.80 -20.27
C MET A 572 -11.97 29.66 -19.14
N ASN A 573 -13.27 29.97 -19.13
CA ASN A 573 -13.91 30.53 -17.95
C ASN A 573 -13.77 29.49 -16.83
N THR A 574 -12.89 29.78 -15.88
CA THR A 574 -12.75 28.97 -14.68
C THR A 574 -14.10 28.95 -13.98
N LEU A 575 -14.60 27.76 -13.61
CA LEU A 575 -15.51 27.63 -12.48
C LEU A 575 -14.97 28.57 -11.38
N GLU A 576 -15.81 29.46 -10.82
CA GLU A 576 -15.41 30.37 -9.73
C GLU A 576 -14.60 29.63 -8.66
N ASP A 577 -13.79 30.35 -7.85
CA ASP A 577 -12.97 29.78 -6.77
C ASP A 577 -13.71 28.60 -6.11
N ARG A 578 -13.26 27.40 -6.46
CA ARG A 578 -13.87 26.16 -5.98
C ARG A 578 -13.79 26.18 -4.46
N GLU A 579 -14.89 25.86 -3.81
CA GLU A 579 -14.91 25.78 -2.36
C GLU A 579 -13.88 24.75 -1.87
N GLY A 580 -13.29 25.01 -0.70
CA GLY A 580 -12.35 24.09 -0.09
C GLY A 580 -13.02 22.74 0.14
N ALA A 581 -12.33 21.65 -0.20
CA ALA A 581 -12.94 20.33 -0.12
C ALA A 581 -13.06 19.86 1.34
N THR A 582 -14.28 19.57 1.79
CA THR A 582 -14.56 19.14 3.17
C THR A 582 -14.42 17.63 3.30
N TRP A 583 -13.43 17.19 4.08
CA TRP A 583 -13.20 15.76 4.34
C TRP A 583 -14.30 15.15 5.22
N ILE A 584 -14.68 13.92 4.90
CA ILE A 584 -15.55 13.09 5.73
C ILE A 584 -14.66 12.21 6.62
N TYR A 585 -14.91 12.21 7.93
CA TYR A 585 -14.12 11.49 8.91
C TYR A 585 -14.80 10.25 9.49
N ASP A 586 -16.00 9.89 9.04
CA ASP A 586 -16.68 8.68 9.49
C ASP A 586 -15.82 7.42 9.28
N GLU A 587 -15.60 6.67 10.36
CA GLU A 587 -14.72 5.49 10.42
C GLU A 587 -14.99 4.44 9.32
N PRO A 588 -16.23 4.11 8.93
CA PRO A 588 -16.44 3.09 7.91
C PRO A 588 -15.91 3.49 6.52
N THR A 589 -15.93 4.78 6.16
CA THR A 589 -15.40 5.29 4.87
C THR A 589 -13.89 5.13 4.72
N TRP A 590 -13.21 4.80 5.80
CA TRP A 590 -11.77 4.69 5.90
C TRP A 590 -11.33 3.23 5.67
N THR A 591 -11.76 2.61 4.56
CA THR A 591 -11.48 1.20 4.24
C THR A 591 -10.02 0.93 3.84
N TRP A 592 -9.44 -0.16 4.35
CA TRP A 592 -8.08 -0.64 4.01
C TRP A 592 -8.03 -1.62 2.83
N ASP A 593 -9.15 -1.79 2.15
CA ASP A 593 -9.30 -2.79 1.12
C ASP A 593 -8.59 -2.40 -0.19
N TRP A 594 -8.24 -3.43 -0.96
CA TRP A 594 -7.63 -3.27 -2.29
C TRP A 594 -8.57 -2.55 -3.25
N VAL A 595 -8.03 -1.62 -4.04
CA VAL A 595 -8.75 -1.08 -5.19
C VAL A 595 -8.99 -2.23 -6.17
N ARG A 596 -10.21 -2.35 -6.67
CA ARG A 596 -10.51 -3.32 -7.73
C ARG A 596 -9.88 -2.82 -9.02
N ALA A 597 -8.81 -3.48 -9.43
CA ALA A 597 -8.14 -3.18 -10.69
C ALA A 597 -8.36 -4.35 -11.66
N GLU A 598 -8.36 -5.59 -11.17
CA GLU A 598 -8.75 -6.81 -11.87
C GLU A 598 -9.36 -7.81 -10.88
N PRO A 599 -10.69 -8.02 -10.90
CA PRO A 599 -11.33 -8.74 -9.82
C PRO A 599 -10.89 -10.21 -9.80
N LEU A 600 -10.58 -10.71 -8.61
CA LEU A 600 -10.45 -12.13 -8.31
C LEU A 600 -11.72 -12.63 -7.61
N PHE A 601 -12.10 -13.87 -7.88
CA PHE A 601 -13.32 -14.42 -7.29
C PHE A 601 -13.15 -14.62 -5.78
N GLY A 602 -13.95 -13.90 -4.98
CA GLY A 602 -13.93 -13.93 -3.52
C GLY A 602 -13.25 -12.75 -2.85
N GLN A 603 -12.64 -11.83 -3.61
CA GLN A 603 -11.91 -10.68 -3.07
C GLN A 603 -12.78 -9.87 -2.10
N ASN A 604 -12.30 -9.64 -0.88
CA ASN A 604 -13.01 -9.16 0.33
C ASN A 604 -14.22 -10.00 0.78
N GLN A 605 -15.08 -10.47 -0.13
CA GLN A 605 -16.30 -11.24 0.18
C GLN A 605 -16.02 -12.51 0.98
N ALA A 606 -14.90 -13.18 0.70
CA ALA A 606 -14.48 -14.38 1.42
C ALA A 606 -14.07 -14.07 2.87
N ARG A 607 -13.45 -12.89 3.12
CA ARG A 607 -13.13 -12.42 4.48
C ARG A 607 -14.41 -12.13 5.27
N GLU A 608 -15.36 -11.42 4.66
CA GLU A 608 -16.68 -11.15 5.26
C GLU A 608 -17.46 -12.44 5.56
N ALA A 609 -17.41 -13.42 4.65
CA ALA A 609 -17.97 -14.74 4.88
C ALA A 609 -17.33 -15.44 6.09
N GLY A 610 -16.00 -15.38 6.20
CA GLY A 610 -15.24 -15.95 7.30
C GLY A 610 -15.62 -15.36 8.65
N ALA A 611 -15.65 -14.04 8.75
CA ALA A 611 -16.05 -13.32 9.95
C ALA A 611 -17.49 -13.68 10.39
N LEU A 612 -18.45 -13.62 9.46
CA LEU A 612 -19.85 -13.97 9.76
C LEU A 612 -20.00 -15.42 10.22
N LEU A 613 -19.34 -16.38 9.55
CA LEU A 613 -19.42 -17.79 9.94
C LEU A 613 -18.82 -18.03 11.34
N LEU A 614 -17.75 -17.31 11.68
CA LEU A 614 -17.10 -17.39 12.98
C LEU A 614 -18.01 -16.89 14.12
N GLU A 615 -18.70 -15.76 13.91
CA GLU A 615 -19.71 -15.23 14.83
C GLU A 615 -20.84 -16.24 15.10
N PHE A 616 -21.23 -17.02 14.07
CA PHE A 616 -22.28 -18.04 14.15
C PHE A 616 -21.82 -19.42 14.65
N GLY A 617 -20.59 -19.50 15.17
CA GLY A 617 -20.04 -20.75 15.72
C GLY A 617 -19.80 -21.82 14.66
N LYS A 618 -19.37 -21.41 13.46
CA LYS A 618 -18.98 -22.27 12.32
C LYS A 618 -17.48 -22.15 12.02
N PRO A 619 -16.59 -22.52 12.96
CA PRO A 619 -15.15 -22.31 12.81
C PRO A 619 -14.55 -23.05 11.62
N GLU A 620 -15.01 -24.27 11.30
CA GLU A 620 -14.50 -25.04 10.15
C GLU A 620 -14.81 -24.35 8.81
N GLU A 621 -16.05 -23.89 8.61
CA GLU A 621 -16.41 -23.17 7.39
C GLU A 621 -15.81 -21.76 7.36
N ALA A 622 -15.61 -21.12 8.52
CA ALA A 622 -14.89 -19.85 8.63
C ALA A 622 -13.43 -19.98 8.20
N ILE A 623 -12.71 -21.01 8.66
CA ILE A 623 -11.31 -21.29 8.24
C ILE A 623 -11.24 -21.42 6.72
N ARG A 624 -12.16 -22.17 6.09
CA ARG A 624 -12.20 -22.32 4.63
C ARG A 624 -12.38 -20.98 3.91
N ALA A 625 -13.27 -20.13 4.40
CA ALA A 625 -13.52 -18.81 3.83
C ALA A 625 -12.32 -17.86 4.03
N LEU A 626 -11.65 -17.91 5.18
CA LEU A 626 -10.50 -17.06 5.48
C LEU A 626 -9.22 -17.50 4.76
N VAL A 627 -9.02 -18.80 4.52
CA VAL A 627 -7.95 -19.30 3.64
C VAL A 627 -8.22 -18.87 2.19
N TRP A 628 -9.48 -18.92 1.75
CA TRP A 628 -9.88 -18.36 0.46
C TRP A 628 -9.56 -16.86 0.39
N ALA A 629 -9.91 -16.07 1.41
CA ALA A 629 -9.51 -14.67 1.52
C ALA A 629 -7.98 -14.49 1.44
N ARG A 630 -7.18 -15.29 2.16
CA ARG A 630 -5.70 -15.24 2.10
C ARG A 630 -5.15 -15.44 0.68
N ALA A 631 -5.79 -16.28 -0.13
CA ALA A 631 -5.41 -16.50 -1.53
C ALA A 631 -5.73 -15.28 -2.42
N VAL A 632 -6.92 -14.70 -2.27
CA VAL A 632 -7.45 -13.66 -3.18
C VAL A 632 -7.26 -12.22 -2.72
N ASP A 633 -6.88 -12.01 -1.46
CA ASP A 633 -6.56 -10.70 -0.89
C ASP A 633 -5.07 -10.59 -0.48
N GLY A 634 -4.34 -11.71 -0.42
CA GLY A 634 -2.95 -11.72 0.06
C GLY A 634 -2.90 -11.67 1.58
N TYR A 635 -1.79 -11.15 2.14
CA TYR A 635 -1.67 -11.04 3.59
C TYR A 635 -2.47 -9.83 4.05
N ASP A 636 -3.39 -10.05 4.98
CA ASP A 636 -4.15 -9.01 5.65
C ASP A 636 -4.17 -9.33 7.15
N PRO A 637 -3.71 -8.41 8.03
CA PRO A 637 -3.70 -8.64 9.47
C PRO A 637 -5.06 -9.02 10.07
N ARG A 638 -6.17 -8.51 9.50
CA ARG A 638 -7.54 -8.82 9.94
C ARG A 638 -7.89 -10.27 9.62
N THR A 639 -7.58 -10.72 8.40
CA THR A 639 -7.77 -12.13 8.00
C THR A 639 -6.94 -13.06 8.87
N ALA A 640 -5.69 -12.71 9.17
CA ALA A 640 -4.84 -13.47 10.08
C ALA A 640 -5.42 -13.53 11.51
N ALA A 641 -5.94 -12.42 12.03
CA ALA A 641 -6.59 -12.39 13.35
C ALA A 641 -7.84 -13.29 13.41
N TYR A 642 -8.71 -13.23 12.39
CA TYR A 642 -9.88 -14.12 12.31
C TYR A 642 -9.49 -15.59 12.14
N LEU A 643 -8.40 -15.91 11.43
CA LEU A 643 -7.89 -17.27 11.32
C LEU A 643 -7.48 -17.82 12.69
N VAL A 644 -6.72 -17.04 13.47
CA VAL A 644 -6.31 -17.41 14.83
C VAL A 644 -7.54 -17.71 15.70
N GLU A 645 -8.52 -16.79 15.73
CA GLU A 645 -9.74 -16.96 16.51
C GLU A 645 -10.55 -18.19 16.06
N ALA A 646 -10.64 -18.44 14.75
CA ALA A 646 -11.35 -19.59 14.20
C ALA A 646 -10.69 -20.92 14.59
N PHE A 647 -9.36 -21.01 14.58
CA PHE A 647 -8.62 -22.18 15.05
C PHE A 647 -8.77 -22.37 16.56
N GLU A 648 -8.73 -21.30 17.36
CA GLU A 648 -8.91 -21.36 18.82
C GLU A 648 -10.31 -21.84 19.23
N LYS A 649 -11.33 -21.57 18.40
CA LYS A 649 -12.71 -22.05 18.60
C LYS A 649 -12.93 -23.51 18.18
N LEU A 650 -11.93 -24.20 17.61
CA LEU A 650 -12.03 -25.63 17.32
C LEU A 650 -12.01 -26.44 18.62
N LYS A 651 -12.96 -27.38 18.77
CA LYS A 651 -13.07 -28.20 20.00
C LYS A 651 -11.94 -29.21 20.15
N SER A 652 -11.45 -29.75 19.04
CA SER A 652 -10.43 -30.81 19.01
C SER A 652 -9.55 -30.65 17.76
N PRO A 653 -8.64 -29.65 17.73
CA PRO A 653 -7.81 -29.41 16.56
C PRO A 653 -6.85 -30.58 16.32
N SER A 654 -6.82 -31.08 15.09
CA SER A 654 -5.86 -32.04 14.57
C SER A 654 -4.44 -31.47 14.61
N LEU A 655 -3.43 -32.31 14.37
CA LEU A 655 -2.05 -31.84 14.25
C LEU A 655 -1.92 -30.77 13.15
N ARG A 656 -2.57 -30.97 12.00
CA ARG A 656 -2.52 -30.05 10.86
C ARG A 656 -3.14 -28.70 11.15
N GLU A 657 -4.27 -28.69 11.86
CA GLU A 657 -4.91 -27.42 12.29
C GLU A 657 -4.04 -26.69 13.32
N ARG A 658 -3.32 -27.40 14.18
CA ARG A 658 -2.34 -26.78 15.10
C ARG A 658 -1.12 -26.22 14.36
N GLU A 659 -0.62 -26.93 13.35
CA GLU A 659 0.45 -26.44 12.47
C GLU A 659 -0.01 -25.18 11.71
N ALA A 660 -1.22 -25.18 11.16
CA ALA A 660 -1.78 -24.02 10.46
C ALA A 660 -1.99 -22.83 11.40
N LEU A 661 -2.53 -23.03 12.60
CA LEU A 661 -2.63 -21.98 13.63
C LEU A 661 -1.26 -21.39 13.96
N TRP A 662 -0.28 -22.26 14.20
CA TRP A 662 1.08 -21.84 14.52
C TRP A 662 1.68 -20.99 13.39
N THR A 663 1.51 -21.40 12.11
CA THR A 663 2.06 -20.66 10.97
C THR A 663 1.41 -19.30 10.77
N VAL A 664 0.11 -19.16 11.04
CA VAL A 664 -0.57 -17.85 11.01
C VAL A 664 -0.06 -16.94 12.14
N GLN A 665 0.11 -17.48 13.34
CA GLN A 665 0.65 -16.72 14.47
C GLN A 665 2.12 -16.30 14.24
N HIS A 666 2.92 -17.19 13.65
CA HIS A 666 4.30 -16.95 13.23
C HIS A 666 4.36 -15.82 12.19
N GLU A 667 3.56 -15.90 11.12
CA GLU A 667 3.47 -14.84 10.12
C GLU A 667 3.03 -13.50 10.71
N ARG A 668 2.02 -13.50 11.58
CA ARG A 668 1.51 -12.30 12.26
C ARG A 668 2.55 -11.63 13.15
N ASN A 669 3.49 -12.40 13.71
CA ASN A 669 4.60 -11.90 14.50
C ASN A 669 5.80 -11.41 13.66
N GLY A 670 5.67 -11.38 12.32
CA GLY A 670 6.64 -10.78 11.40
C GLY A 670 7.76 -11.71 10.94
N GLU A 671 7.58 -13.03 11.08
CA GLU A 671 8.68 -13.97 11.07
C GLU A 671 9.35 -14.27 9.70
N PRO A 672 10.64 -14.67 9.72
CA PRO A 672 11.65 -14.44 10.76
C PRO A 672 12.29 -13.04 10.63
N PHE A 673 11.66 -12.16 9.85
CA PHE A 673 12.25 -10.92 9.36
C PHE A 673 11.89 -9.69 10.18
N ALA A 674 11.16 -9.90 11.27
CA ALA A 674 11.06 -8.94 12.33
C ALA A 674 12.50 -8.52 12.65
N SER A 675 12.77 -7.21 12.57
CA SER A 675 14.09 -6.67 12.88
C SER A 675 14.62 -7.31 14.18
N ARG A 676 15.94 -7.55 14.29
CA ARG A 676 16.62 -8.17 15.46
C ARG A 676 16.15 -7.66 16.84
N VAL A 677 15.49 -6.51 16.86
CA VAL A 677 14.89 -5.86 18.01
C VAL A 677 13.65 -6.62 18.55
N HIS A 678 12.87 -7.30 17.70
CA HIS A 678 11.71 -8.12 18.12
C HIS A 678 12.08 -9.50 18.69
N GLU A 679 13.35 -9.91 18.65
CA GLU A 679 13.78 -11.26 19.04
C GLU A 679 13.53 -11.60 20.52
N LYS A 680 13.38 -10.60 21.40
CA LYS A 680 13.10 -10.85 22.83
C LYS A 680 11.60 -11.02 23.15
N SER A 681 10.71 -10.30 22.47
CA SER A 681 9.26 -10.30 22.76
C SER A 681 8.45 -11.23 21.86
N ALA A 682 8.74 -11.31 20.55
CA ALA A 682 8.02 -12.16 19.61
C ALA A 682 8.33 -13.66 19.82
N ARG A 683 9.61 -13.96 20.11
CA ARG A 683 10.14 -15.31 20.34
C ARG A 683 9.79 -15.88 21.72
N ALA A 684 9.28 -15.05 22.64
CA ALA A 684 8.87 -15.48 23.97
C ALA A 684 7.47 -16.11 24.02
N ARG A 685 6.69 -16.10 22.93
CA ARG A 685 5.28 -16.54 22.96
C ARG A 685 4.91 -17.75 22.08
N LEU A 686 5.59 -17.99 20.96
CA LEU A 686 5.35 -19.21 20.16
C LEU A 686 6.36 -20.28 20.54
N GLY A 687 5.86 -21.43 21.01
CA GLY A 687 6.70 -22.63 21.14
C GLY A 687 7.15 -23.15 19.78
N ALA A 688 7.98 -24.21 19.77
CA ALA A 688 8.43 -24.86 18.54
C ALA A 688 7.27 -25.29 17.64
N PHE A 689 7.52 -25.34 16.31
CA PHE A 689 6.56 -25.83 15.32
C PHE A 689 5.97 -27.18 15.77
N PRO A 690 4.63 -27.38 15.76
CA PRO A 690 4.01 -28.59 16.31
C PRO A 690 4.39 -29.89 15.59
N GLY A 691 4.72 -29.83 14.31
CA GLY A 691 5.14 -30.97 13.50
C GLY A 691 6.60 -31.36 13.76
N ASP A 692 6.92 -32.65 13.68
CA ASP A 692 8.29 -33.14 13.79
C ASP A 692 9.08 -32.85 12.51
N LEU A 693 10.00 -31.89 12.58
CA LEU A 693 10.88 -31.49 11.48
C LEU A 693 12.33 -31.90 11.76
N LYS A 694 12.61 -33.21 11.84
CA LYS A 694 13.98 -33.75 12.05
C LYS A 694 15.07 -33.16 11.15
N ALA A 695 14.70 -32.70 9.94
CA ALA A 695 15.62 -32.03 9.03
C ALA A 695 16.13 -30.68 9.57
N VAL A 696 15.32 -29.97 10.37
CA VAL A 696 15.72 -28.74 11.09
C VAL A 696 16.78 -29.08 12.13
N ASP A 697 16.54 -30.08 12.98
CA ASP A 697 17.51 -30.52 13.98
C ASP A 697 18.86 -30.91 13.35
N ALA A 698 18.81 -31.69 12.26
CA ALA A 698 20.00 -32.09 11.52
C ALA A 698 20.75 -30.89 10.93
N CYS A 699 20.03 -29.90 10.41
CA CYS A 699 20.62 -28.67 9.88
C CYS A 699 21.27 -27.83 10.98
N LEU A 700 20.58 -27.63 12.11
CA LEU A 700 21.08 -26.87 13.27
C LEU A 700 22.33 -27.51 13.87
N ALA A 701 22.32 -28.83 14.06
CA ALA A 701 23.48 -29.57 14.56
C ALA A 701 24.70 -29.42 13.63
N GLU A 702 24.47 -29.48 12.32
CA GLU A 702 25.52 -29.36 11.32
C GLU A 702 26.09 -27.94 11.23
N LEU A 703 25.24 -26.91 11.22
CA LEU A 703 25.68 -25.51 11.27
C LEU A 703 26.43 -25.18 12.57
N GLY A 704 25.95 -25.69 13.72
CA GLY A 704 26.64 -25.54 15.00
C GLY A 704 28.03 -26.18 15.00
N ALA A 705 28.16 -27.39 14.45
CA ALA A 705 29.44 -28.07 14.31
C ALA A 705 30.42 -27.31 13.40
N VAL A 706 29.92 -26.75 12.29
CA VAL A 706 30.74 -25.92 11.38
C VAL A 706 31.18 -24.62 12.06
N ALA A 707 30.28 -23.92 12.77
CA ALA A 707 30.61 -22.70 13.50
C ALA A 707 31.69 -22.96 14.58
N ALA A 708 31.55 -24.03 15.36
CA ALA A 708 32.53 -24.41 16.38
C ALA A 708 33.91 -24.73 15.75
N ALA A 709 33.93 -25.44 14.62
CA ALA A 709 35.17 -25.77 13.93
C ALA A 709 35.87 -24.52 13.33
N LEU A 710 35.11 -23.57 12.77
CA LEU A 710 35.64 -22.30 12.27
C LEU A 710 36.20 -21.43 13.41
N ALA A 711 35.51 -21.36 14.55
CA ALA A 711 35.99 -20.61 15.71
C ALA A 711 37.30 -21.19 16.25
N ALA A 712 37.38 -22.51 16.42
CA ALA A 712 38.61 -23.21 16.83
C ALA A 712 39.74 -23.04 15.80
N GLY A 713 39.39 -22.84 14.53
CA GLY A 713 40.29 -22.61 13.41
C GLY A 713 40.84 -21.18 13.26
N GLY A 714 40.47 -20.26 14.15
CA GLY A 714 40.88 -18.86 14.05
C GLY A 714 40.08 -18.00 13.07
N ALA A 715 38.86 -18.41 12.72
CA ALA A 715 37.91 -17.67 11.87
C ALA A 715 36.63 -17.25 12.64
N PRO A 716 36.73 -16.40 13.69
CA PRO A 716 35.62 -16.06 14.57
C PRO A 716 34.48 -15.27 13.91
N GLU A 717 34.72 -14.45 12.88
CA GLU A 717 33.67 -13.74 12.12
C GLU A 717 32.88 -14.71 11.24
N SER A 718 33.57 -15.63 10.57
CA SER A 718 32.95 -16.68 9.76
C SER A 718 32.15 -17.65 10.63
N ALA A 719 32.66 -18.01 11.80
CA ALA A 719 31.93 -18.79 12.79
C ALA A 719 30.64 -18.08 13.23
N ARG A 720 30.70 -16.78 13.54
CA ARG A 720 29.52 -15.96 13.88
C ARG A 720 28.53 -15.85 12.72
N ARG A 721 29.00 -15.78 11.47
CA ARG A 721 28.13 -15.80 10.28
C ARG A 721 27.32 -17.10 10.19
N VAL A 722 27.96 -18.25 10.41
CA VAL A 722 27.30 -19.57 10.40
C VAL A 722 26.38 -19.74 11.61
N ALA A 723 26.79 -19.28 12.79
CA ALA A 723 25.93 -19.28 13.98
C ALA A 723 24.67 -18.42 13.76
N GLY A 724 24.80 -17.24 13.16
CA GLY A 724 23.68 -16.40 12.78
C GLY A 724 22.79 -16.99 11.67
N ASP A 725 23.30 -17.94 10.87
CA ASP A 725 22.45 -18.76 9.99
C ASP A 725 21.66 -19.80 10.80
N ALA A 726 22.29 -20.47 11.78
CA ALA A 726 21.61 -21.41 12.66
C ALA A 726 20.52 -20.73 13.50
N GLU A 727 20.78 -19.53 14.04
CA GLU A 727 19.78 -18.73 14.76
C GLU A 727 18.57 -18.40 13.88
N ARG A 728 18.80 -18.13 12.59
CA ARG A 728 17.74 -17.82 11.62
C ARG A 728 16.92 -19.06 11.25
N VAL A 729 17.57 -20.21 11.11
CA VAL A 729 16.89 -21.52 10.94
C VAL A 729 16.04 -21.85 12.16
N ALA A 730 16.57 -21.64 13.36
CA ALA A 730 15.84 -21.87 14.60
C ALA A 730 14.65 -20.91 14.75
N ALA A 731 14.81 -19.62 14.37
CA ALA A 731 13.73 -18.63 14.38
C ALA A 731 12.56 -19.09 13.50
N TRP A 732 12.85 -19.49 12.27
CA TRP A 732 11.85 -20.04 11.36
C TRP A 732 11.07 -21.22 11.95
N ALA A 733 11.68 -22.04 12.81
CA ALA A 733 11.06 -23.19 13.46
C ALA A 733 10.40 -22.87 14.82
N GLY A 734 10.46 -21.61 15.29
CA GLY A 734 10.02 -21.21 16.64
C GLY A 734 10.88 -21.77 17.76
N GLU A 735 12.15 -22.10 17.48
CA GLU A 735 13.08 -22.67 18.46
C GLU A 735 14.11 -21.63 18.91
N ARG A 736 14.54 -21.74 20.18
CA ARG A 736 15.76 -21.08 20.65
C ARG A 736 16.96 -22.01 20.46
N VAL A 737 18.06 -21.44 19.98
CA VAL A 737 19.34 -22.17 19.89
C VAL A 737 19.74 -22.58 21.31
N GLY A 738 19.71 -23.88 21.62
CA GLY A 738 20.14 -24.46 22.90
C GLY A 738 19.05 -24.99 23.84
N GLU A 739 17.75 -24.74 23.62
CA GLU A 739 16.68 -25.17 24.56
C GLU A 739 16.34 -26.66 24.55
N ARG A 740 16.75 -27.43 23.53
CA ARG A 740 16.55 -28.90 23.47
C ARG A 740 17.73 -29.73 23.97
N ALA A 741 18.91 -29.16 24.10
CA ALA A 741 20.07 -29.85 24.66
C ALA A 741 19.98 -29.76 26.18
N GLY A 742 19.50 -30.83 26.83
CA GLY A 742 19.59 -30.99 28.29
C GLY A 742 21.02 -31.16 28.80
N GLU A 743 22.01 -30.53 28.17
CA GLU A 743 23.44 -30.60 28.49
C GLU A 743 24.06 -29.21 28.34
N GLU A 744 24.86 -28.83 29.34
CA GLU A 744 25.73 -27.64 29.39
C GLU A 744 26.79 -27.64 28.28
N THR A 745 26.41 -27.65 27.01
CA THR A 745 27.28 -27.17 25.93
C THR A 745 27.14 -25.66 25.89
N ALA A 746 27.69 -25.00 26.91
CA ALA A 746 27.98 -23.58 26.83
C ALA A 746 28.86 -23.37 25.59
N ALA A 747 28.29 -22.74 24.55
CA ALA A 747 29.11 -22.09 23.54
C ALA A 747 30.09 -21.17 24.29
N PRO A 748 31.41 -21.27 24.04
CA PRO A 748 32.36 -20.44 24.75
C PRO A 748 32.13 -18.97 24.36
N GLY A 749 31.70 -18.18 25.33
CA GLY A 749 31.61 -16.73 25.24
C GLY A 749 30.36 -16.22 24.52
N ALA A 750 29.29 -15.97 25.28
CA ALA A 750 28.43 -14.83 24.99
C ALA A 750 29.29 -13.57 25.09
N VAL A 751 29.89 -13.18 23.97
CA VAL A 751 30.53 -11.89 23.83
C VAL A 751 29.40 -10.87 23.71
N ASP A 752 29.13 -10.21 24.82
CA ASP A 752 28.18 -9.10 24.97
C ASP A 752 28.71 -7.81 24.29
N GLN A 753 29.38 -7.93 23.14
CA GLN A 753 29.97 -6.80 22.41
C GLN A 753 29.58 -6.77 20.94
N ALA A 754 29.22 -5.56 20.52
CA ALA A 754 28.66 -5.13 19.26
C ALA A 754 29.62 -5.22 18.06
N ILE A 755 30.05 -6.43 17.66
CA ILE A 755 30.63 -6.60 16.33
C ILE A 755 29.49 -6.82 15.34
N ALA A 756 29.23 -5.82 14.49
CA ALA A 756 28.21 -5.87 13.46
C ALA A 756 28.40 -7.13 12.58
N ILE A 757 27.34 -7.96 12.46
CA ILE A 757 27.38 -9.03 11.46
C ILE A 757 27.38 -8.34 10.10
N PRO A 758 28.32 -8.69 9.19
CA PRO A 758 28.39 -8.08 7.88
C PRO A 758 27.06 -8.24 7.13
N PRO A 759 26.69 -7.27 6.27
CA PRO A 759 25.48 -7.37 5.47
C PRO A 759 25.53 -8.62 4.58
N GLY A 760 24.36 -9.02 4.06
CA GLY A 760 24.32 -10.08 3.04
C GLY A 760 25.16 -9.73 1.82
N GLU A 761 25.56 -10.74 1.05
CA GLU A 761 26.28 -10.49 -0.21
C GLU A 761 25.40 -9.72 -1.20
N PRO A 762 26.00 -8.89 -2.07
CA PRO A 762 25.26 -8.31 -3.18
C PRO A 762 24.77 -9.42 -4.11
N ASP A 763 23.56 -9.25 -4.63
CA ASP A 763 22.94 -10.13 -5.61
C ASP A 763 22.36 -9.29 -6.75
N GLU A 764 22.68 -9.64 -7.99
CA GLU A 764 22.09 -9.03 -9.18
C GLU A 764 20.66 -9.55 -9.40
N LEU A 765 19.70 -8.66 -9.68
CA LEU A 765 18.38 -9.04 -10.16
C LEU A 765 18.43 -9.32 -11.65
N GLY A 766 17.87 -10.47 -12.04
CA GLY A 766 17.79 -10.88 -13.43
C GLY A 766 16.74 -11.96 -13.65
N GLY A 767 16.90 -12.72 -14.74
CA GLY A 767 15.90 -13.69 -15.19
C GLY A 767 14.57 -12.99 -15.50
N TRP A 768 14.64 -11.92 -16.29
CA TRP A 768 13.52 -11.05 -16.57
C TRP A 768 12.36 -11.82 -17.23
N VAL A 769 11.18 -11.67 -16.64
CA VAL A 769 9.93 -12.26 -17.14
C VAL A 769 8.99 -11.11 -17.48
N GLU A 770 8.53 -11.08 -18.73
CA GLU A 770 7.45 -10.18 -19.12
C GLU A 770 6.17 -10.56 -18.40
N GLU A 771 5.59 -9.58 -17.72
CA GLU A 771 4.39 -9.74 -16.90
C GLU A 771 3.47 -8.56 -17.16
N SER A 772 2.28 -8.68 -16.61
CA SER A 772 1.24 -7.67 -16.74
C SER A 772 1.13 -6.72 -15.54
N LEU A 773 0.63 -5.52 -15.80
CA LEU A 773 0.23 -4.53 -14.80
C LEU A 773 -1.09 -3.87 -15.20
N THR A 774 -2.01 -3.78 -14.24
CA THR A 774 -3.28 -3.08 -14.46
C THR A 774 -3.05 -1.62 -14.84
N ARG A 775 -3.85 -1.08 -15.76
CA ARG A 775 -3.73 0.27 -16.38
C ARG A 775 -2.50 0.51 -17.27
N LEU A 776 -1.49 -0.36 -17.26
CA LEU A 776 -0.37 -0.28 -18.19
C LEU A 776 -0.66 -1.08 -19.47
N ASP A 777 -1.24 -2.27 -19.33
CA ASP A 777 -1.41 -3.24 -20.40
C ASP A 777 -2.53 -2.98 -21.40
N GLU A 778 -3.41 -1.99 -21.16
CA GLU A 778 -4.63 -1.76 -21.96
C GLU A 778 -4.34 -1.62 -23.48
N ASP A 779 -3.12 -1.22 -23.85
CA ASP A 779 -2.63 -1.17 -25.23
C ASP A 779 -1.12 -1.48 -25.32
N ARG A 780 -0.58 -2.32 -24.41
CA ARG A 780 0.86 -2.59 -24.36
C ARG A 780 1.25 -3.66 -25.40
N PRO A 781 2.19 -3.38 -26.33
CA PRO A 781 2.74 -4.40 -27.21
C PRO A 781 3.63 -5.39 -26.42
N GLU A 782 3.50 -6.68 -26.70
CA GLU A 782 4.36 -7.72 -26.13
C GLU A 782 5.80 -7.60 -26.66
N GLY A 783 6.78 -8.03 -25.85
CA GLY A 783 8.17 -8.15 -26.27
C GLY A 783 8.92 -6.83 -26.43
N LEU A 784 8.43 -5.71 -25.88
CA LEU A 784 9.13 -4.43 -25.88
C LEU A 784 10.20 -4.31 -24.77
N TYR A 785 11.04 -5.33 -24.65
CA TYR A 785 12.25 -5.29 -23.84
C TYR A 785 13.39 -6.06 -24.51
N PHE A 786 14.63 -5.76 -24.13
CA PHE A 786 15.83 -6.44 -24.59
C PHE A 786 16.88 -6.41 -23.47
N VAL A 787 17.65 -7.48 -23.31
CA VAL A 787 18.77 -7.53 -22.36
C VAL A 787 20.05 -7.53 -23.19
N GLU A 788 20.90 -6.54 -22.98
CA GLU A 788 22.19 -6.43 -23.65
C GLU A 788 23.18 -7.49 -23.13
N ASP A 789 24.26 -7.74 -23.87
CA ASP A 789 25.30 -8.71 -23.47
C ASP A 789 25.94 -8.36 -22.11
N ASP A 790 25.86 -7.09 -21.70
CA ASP A 790 26.38 -6.59 -20.44
C ASP A 790 25.37 -6.69 -19.27
N GLY A 791 24.18 -7.27 -19.52
CA GLY A 791 23.10 -7.42 -18.55
C GLY A 791 22.16 -6.21 -18.44
N THR A 792 22.46 -5.10 -19.14
CA THR A 792 21.61 -3.91 -19.15
C THR A 792 20.23 -4.23 -19.72
N LEU A 793 19.19 -3.89 -18.97
CA LEU A 793 17.80 -4.09 -19.36
C LEU A 793 17.28 -2.86 -20.11
N LEU A 794 17.09 -2.99 -21.41
CA LEU A 794 16.41 -2.00 -22.26
C LEU A 794 14.90 -2.23 -22.21
N LEU A 795 14.15 -1.16 -21.93
CA LEU A 795 12.70 -1.19 -21.74
C LEU A 795 12.02 -0.21 -22.69
N GLY A 796 10.93 -0.65 -23.31
CA GLY A 796 10.18 0.08 -24.33
C GLY A 796 10.64 -0.21 -25.76
N ARG A 797 11.61 -1.11 -25.98
CA ARG A 797 12.09 -1.55 -27.29
C ARG A 797 12.60 -2.99 -27.25
N ASN A 798 12.64 -3.66 -28.39
CA ASN A 798 13.01 -5.07 -28.53
C ASN A 798 14.44 -5.31 -29.06
N SER A 799 15.22 -4.25 -29.26
CA SER A 799 16.59 -4.32 -29.79
C SER A 799 17.40 -3.09 -29.39
N ALA A 800 18.73 -3.21 -29.43
CA ALA A 800 19.63 -2.08 -29.21
C ALA A 800 19.47 -0.99 -30.29
N ARG A 801 19.83 0.24 -29.92
CA ARG A 801 19.73 1.39 -30.81
C ARG A 801 20.74 1.30 -31.96
N THR A 802 20.29 1.53 -33.19
CA THR A 802 21.15 1.55 -34.38
C THR A 802 21.49 2.95 -34.88
N SER A 803 20.83 3.99 -34.37
CA SER A 803 21.03 5.40 -34.77
C SER A 803 22.11 6.11 -33.97
N THR A 804 22.80 7.08 -34.58
CA THR A 804 23.98 7.79 -34.03
C THR A 804 23.66 9.09 -33.28
N GLY A 805 22.38 9.47 -33.17
CA GLY A 805 21.97 10.66 -32.41
C GLY A 805 22.14 10.47 -30.89
N ARG A 806 22.18 11.54 -30.10
CA ARG A 806 22.33 11.44 -28.63
C ARG A 806 21.11 10.82 -27.95
N PHE A 807 19.91 11.19 -28.40
CA PHE A 807 18.62 10.65 -27.93
C PHE A 807 17.72 10.26 -29.10
N ASP A 808 16.82 9.31 -28.90
CA ASP A 808 15.72 9.10 -29.85
C ASP A 808 14.65 10.18 -29.60
N ARG A 809 14.32 10.95 -30.64
CA ARG A 809 13.35 12.06 -30.56
C ARG A 809 11.96 11.52 -30.21
N ASN A 810 11.44 10.62 -31.04
CA ASN A 810 10.19 9.90 -30.77
C ASN A 810 10.44 8.40 -30.96
N GLY A 811 10.32 7.61 -29.90
CA GLY A 811 10.57 6.18 -29.95
C GLY A 811 10.21 5.49 -28.63
N GLY A 812 10.03 4.18 -28.70
CA GLY A 812 9.72 3.34 -27.54
C GLY A 812 8.23 3.25 -27.20
N GLY A 813 7.86 2.20 -26.47
CA GLY A 813 6.49 1.92 -26.06
C GLY A 813 6.36 1.58 -24.59
N ARG A 814 5.15 1.18 -24.18
CA ARG A 814 4.90 0.66 -22.84
C ARG A 814 5.58 -0.70 -22.70
N SER A 815 6.20 -0.97 -21.56
CA SER A 815 6.83 -2.26 -21.26
C SER A 815 6.79 -2.52 -19.76
N PHE A 816 6.73 -3.79 -19.36
CA PHE A 816 6.98 -4.19 -17.98
C PHE A 816 7.54 -5.60 -17.92
N VAL A 817 8.62 -5.75 -17.16
CA VAL A 817 9.20 -7.04 -16.79
C VAL A 817 9.48 -7.05 -15.30
N ARG A 818 9.41 -8.23 -14.71
CA ARG A 818 9.86 -8.46 -13.32
C ARG A 818 11.05 -9.39 -13.29
N ALA A 819 11.88 -9.28 -12.26
CA ALA A 819 12.91 -10.26 -11.96
C ALA A 819 12.27 -11.61 -11.60
N SER A 820 13.02 -12.70 -11.80
CA SER A 820 12.61 -14.06 -11.44
C SER A 820 12.63 -14.33 -9.93
N ARG A 821 13.32 -13.48 -9.16
CA ARG A 821 13.51 -13.65 -7.72
C ARG A 821 12.35 -13.06 -6.92
N TRP A 822 11.76 -13.88 -6.04
CA TRP A 822 10.82 -13.42 -5.01
C TRP A 822 11.58 -12.83 -3.81
N MET A 823 11.28 -11.57 -3.46
CA MET A 823 11.81 -10.91 -2.28
C MET A 823 10.92 -11.23 -1.08
N LEU A 824 11.46 -11.97 -0.12
CA LEU A 824 10.81 -12.20 1.18
C LEU A 824 10.82 -10.89 2.02
N PRO A 825 9.97 -10.77 3.05
CA PRO A 825 10.00 -9.65 3.97
C PRO A 825 11.39 -9.42 4.57
N GLY A 826 11.57 -8.23 5.13
CA GLY A 826 12.77 -7.85 5.86
C GLY A 826 13.35 -6.54 5.40
N THR A 827 14.66 -6.40 5.54
CA THR A 827 15.39 -5.19 5.17
C THR A 827 16.31 -5.48 4.00
N TYR A 828 16.13 -4.74 2.91
CA TYR A 828 17.00 -4.84 1.75
C TYR A 828 17.17 -3.50 1.05
N ARG A 829 18.36 -3.31 0.48
CA ARG A 829 18.70 -2.16 -0.36
C ARG A 829 18.74 -2.64 -1.81
N ILE A 830 18.15 -1.88 -2.72
CA ILE A 830 18.23 -2.07 -4.18
C ILE A 830 18.93 -0.85 -4.77
N GLN A 831 20.00 -1.05 -5.53
CA GLN A 831 20.74 0.00 -6.22
C GLN A 831 20.80 -0.29 -7.71
N THR A 832 20.52 0.71 -8.55
CA THR A 832 20.64 0.60 -10.01
C THR A 832 20.88 1.97 -10.62
N ARG A 833 21.26 2.00 -11.89
CA ARG A 833 21.35 3.21 -12.70
C ARG A 833 20.32 3.16 -13.82
N MET A 834 19.55 4.22 -13.96
CA MET A 834 18.56 4.37 -15.01
C MET A 834 19.02 5.44 -16.01
N ASN A 835 19.07 5.09 -17.28
CA ASN A 835 19.41 5.99 -18.37
C ASN A 835 18.17 6.23 -19.24
N PHE A 836 17.75 7.47 -19.39
CA PHE A 836 16.73 7.86 -20.34
C PHE A 836 17.34 7.92 -21.74
N THR A 837 16.82 7.09 -22.67
CA THR A 837 17.39 6.97 -24.03
C THR A 837 16.55 7.68 -25.08
N THR A 838 15.33 8.09 -24.72
CA THR A 838 14.46 8.96 -25.50
C THR A 838 14.42 10.35 -24.90
N ALA A 839 14.14 11.37 -25.72
CA ALA A 839 14.11 12.76 -25.28
C ALA A 839 13.05 13.08 -24.21
N TYR A 840 12.05 12.22 -24.09
CA TYR A 840 11.11 12.16 -22.98
C TYR A 840 10.82 10.70 -22.67
N ALA A 841 10.79 10.34 -21.39
CA ALA A 841 10.43 9.01 -20.94
C ALA A 841 9.76 9.05 -19.58
N THR A 842 8.87 8.09 -19.37
CA THR A 842 8.32 7.76 -18.05
C THR A 842 8.71 6.33 -17.75
N GLY A 843 9.79 6.17 -16.98
CA GLY A 843 10.22 4.89 -16.41
C GLY A 843 9.31 4.47 -15.26
N LEU A 844 9.33 3.18 -14.93
CA LEU A 844 8.51 2.60 -13.88
C LEU A 844 9.35 1.60 -13.08
N ILE A 845 9.35 1.74 -11.76
CA ILE A 845 9.84 0.70 -10.84
C ILE A 845 8.64 0.10 -10.13
N VAL A 846 8.65 -1.22 -9.94
CA VAL A 846 7.59 -1.95 -9.24
C VAL A 846 8.18 -2.76 -8.11
N LEU A 847 7.63 -2.60 -6.91
CA LEU A 847 8.05 -3.30 -5.69
C LEU A 847 6.90 -4.16 -5.14
N GLY A 848 7.25 -5.28 -4.51
CA GLY A 848 6.29 -6.17 -3.85
C GLY A 848 5.23 -6.72 -4.79
N TRP A 849 5.59 -6.97 -6.06
CA TRP A 849 4.65 -7.51 -7.03
C TRP A 849 4.30 -8.95 -6.65
N SER A 850 3.05 -9.18 -6.28
CA SER A 850 2.48 -10.53 -6.09
C SER A 850 1.42 -10.84 -7.14
N SER A 851 0.77 -9.80 -7.67
CA SER A 851 -0.11 -9.87 -8.82
C SER A 851 -0.15 -8.51 -9.52
N ARG A 852 -0.81 -8.45 -10.69
CA ARG A 852 -0.97 -7.23 -11.51
C ARG A 852 -1.48 -6.01 -10.74
N GLU A 853 -2.29 -6.25 -9.72
CA GLU A 853 -2.95 -5.24 -8.87
C GLU A 853 -2.42 -5.16 -7.44
N ARG A 854 -1.46 -6.01 -7.07
CA ARG A 854 -0.82 -6.00 -5.75
C ARG A 854 0.65 -5.71 -5.89
N ASN A 855 0.96 -4.42 -5.87
CA ASN A 855 2.30 -3.89 -6.01
C ASN A 855 2.32 -2.41 -5.60
N ILE A 856 3.54 -1.91 -5.40
CA ILE A 856 3.82 -0.48 -5.26
C ILE A 856 4.52 -0.04 -6.53
N ARG A 857 4.09 1.08 -7.10
CA ARG A 857 4.61 1.62 -8.36
C ARG A 857 5.33 2.93 -8.12
N ILE A 858 6.43 3.11 -8.83
CA ILE A 858 7.26 4.31 -8.77
C ILE A 858 7.48 4.82 -10.20
N PRO A 859 6.54 5.58 -10.78
CA PRO A 859 6.79 6.27 -12.05
C PRO A 859 7.86 7.35 -11.88
N LEU A 860 8.78 7.43 -12.85
CA LEU A 860 9.89 8.39 -12.95
C LEU A 860 9.82 9.06 -14.31
N THR A 861 9.53 10.36 -14.36
CA THR A 861 9.37 11.12 -15.61
C THR A 861 10.47 12.16 -15.77
N ALA A 862 11.17 12.13 -16.90
CA ALA A 862 12.24 13.07 -17.23
C ALA A 862 12.27 13.39 -18.74
N GLY A 863 12.89 14.51 -19.08
CA GLY A 863 13.04 15.00 -20.45
C GLY A 863 11.98 16.01 -20.88
N ASP A 864 11.90 16.31 -22.17
CA ASP A 864 10.99 17.31 -22.73
C ASP A 864 10.04 16.68 -23.76
N VAL A 865 8.75 16.68 -23.41
CA VAL A 865 7.68 16.22 -24.30
C VAL A 865 7.68 17.00 -25.61
N GLN A 866 7.89 18.32 -25.58
CA GLN A 866 7.80 19.19 -26.76
C GLN A 866 8.89 18.85 -27.78
N TYR A 867 10.12 18.64 -27.34
CA TYR A 867 11.18 18.17 -28.23
C TYR A 867 10.86 16.78 -28.79
N ALA A 868 10.36 15.88 -27.93
CA ALA A 868 10.08 14.49 -28.31
C ALA A 868 9.01 14.38 -29.41
N ILE A 869 7.96 15.21 -29.37
CA ILE A 869 6.92 15.24 -30.41
C ILE A 869 7.31 16.06 -31.66
N GLY A 870 8.55 16.56 -31.74
CA GLY A 870 9.03 17.31 -32.91
C GLY A 870 8.69 18.79 -32.89
N GLU A 871 8.13 19.30 -31.80
CA GLU A 871 7.59 20.64 -31.72
C GLU A 871 8.63 21.66 -31.23
N SER A 872 9.59 21.24 -30.39
CA SER A 872 10.80 22.01 -30.07
C SER A 872 12.02 21.43 -30.78
N ASP A 873 12.92 22.29 -31.25
CA ASP A 873 14.23 21.89 -31.77
C ASP A 873 15.34 21.99 -30.69
N GLU A 874 15.01 22.49 -29.50
CA GLU A 874 15.94 22.57 -28.37
C GLU A 874 16.10 21.20 -27.72
N GLU A 875 17.32 20.64 -27.76
CA GLU A 875 17.60 19.35 -27.12
C GLU A 875 17.31 19.40 -25.60
N PRO A 876 16.70 18.33 -25.03
CA PRO A 876 16.36 18.29 -23.61
C PRO A 876 17.60 18.34 -22.72
N SER A 877 17.57 19.18 -21.69
CA SER A 877 18.63 19.32 -20.68
C SER A 877 18.67 18.14 -19.70
N PHE A 878 17.53 17.48 -19.43
CA PHE A 878 17.37 16.52 -18.31
C PHE A 878 17.88 17.11 -16.99
N ASP A 879 17.39 18.30 -16.65
CA ASP A 879 17.68 19.01 -15.40
C ASP A 879 16.77 18.56 -14.24
N LYS A 880 15.74 17.77 -14.51
CA LYS A 880 14.73 17.42 -13.51
C LYS A 880 14.15 16.03 -13.72
N VAL A 881 13.92 15.34 -12.60
CA VAL A 881 13.18 14.07 -12.56
C VAL A 881 11.97 14.23 -11.65
N ASN A 882 10.78 14.04 -12.21
CA ASN A 882 9.55 13.95 -11.45
C ASN A 882 9.33 12.49 -11.03
N TRP A 883 8.85 12.27 -9.83
CA TRP A 883 8.65 10.93 -9.29
C TRP A 883 7.41 10.87 -8.42
N ARG A 884 6.83 9.68 -8.26
CA ARG A 884 5.69 9.43 -7.39
C ARG A 884 5.70 8.00 -6.87
N PHE A 885 5.13 7.75 -5.69
CA PHE A 885 4.74 6.44 -5.19
C PHE A 885 3.23 6.26 -5.34
N ASP A 886 2.81 5.15 -5.93
CA ASP A 886 1.42 4.75 -6.05
C ASP A 886 1.25 3.34 -5.47
N GLY A 887 0.48 3.22 -4.39
CA GLY A 887 0.01 1.92 -3.90
C GLY A 887 -1.38 1.60 -4.47
N MET A 888 -1.75 0.33 -4.41
CA MET A 888 -2.96 -0.21 -5.04
C MET A 888 -4.11 -0.46 -4.04
N ARG A 889 -3.95 -0.12 -2.75
CA ARG A 889 -5.07 -0.06 -1.79
C ARG A 889 -5.79 1.28 -1.83
N THR A 890 -7.06 1.26 -1.45
CA THR A 890 -7.95 2.44 -1.54
C THR A 890 -7.42 3.65 -0.77
N ARG A 891 -6.68 3.42 0.33
CA ARG A 891 -6.04 4.44 1.16
C ARG A 891 -4.57 4.73 0.82
N GLU A 892 -3.97 3.98 -0.11
CA GLU A 892 -2.59 4.19 -0.57
C GLU A 892 -2.53 5.39 -1.53
N GLY A 893 -2.87 6.58 -1.03
CA GLY A 893 -2.83 7.84 -1.78
C GLY A 893 -3.10 9.08 -0.92
N GLY A 894 -3.90 8.96 0.14
CA GLY A 894 -4.35 10.10 0.97
C GLY A 894 -3.84 10.20 2.42
N LEU A 895 -2.80 9.47 2.83
CA LEU A 895 -2.28 9.59 4.20
C LEU A 895 -1.35 10.80 4.30
N TRP A 896 -1.72 11.76 5.16
CA TRP A 896 -0.93 12.95 5.45
C TRP A 896 0.48 12.57 5.92
N THR A 897 1.54 13.23 5.45
CA THR A 897 2.99 13.04 5.77
C THR A 897 3.83 12.04 4.95
N SER A 898 3.26 11.17 4.12
CA SER A 898 4.06 10.41 3.15
C SER A 898 4.53 11.36 2.03
N VAL A 899 5.84 11.49 1.80
CA VAL A 899 6.35 12.21 0.62
C VAL A 899 6.19 11.26 -0.56
N ARG A 900 4.99 11.27 -1.14
CA ARG A 900 4.58 10.34 -2.22
C ARG A 900 4.89 10.83 -3.60
N GLY A 901 5.44 12.02 -3.75
CA GLY A 901 5.84 12.51 -5.04
C GLY A 901 6.46 13.87 -4.93
N GLY A 902 7.14 14.25 -5.98
CA GLY A 902 7.87 15.49 -6.05
C GLY A 902 8.77 15.49 -7.26
N ALA A 903 9.78 16.34 -7.19
CA ALA A 903 10.81 16.37 -8.20
C ALA A 903 12.17 16.60 -7.57
N ILE A 904 13.19 16.04 -8.21
CA ILE A 904 14.59 16.23 -7.88
C ILE A 904 15.23 16.99 -9.04
N GLU A 905 15.85 18.12 -8.73
CA GLU A 905 16.67 18.89 -9.67
C GLU A 905 18.05 18.22 -9.77
N LEU A 906 18.55 18.08 -10.99
CA LEU A 906 19.81 17.44 -11.33
C LEU A 906 20.84 18.52 -11.66
N ASP A 907 21.87 18.62 -10.82
CA ASP A 907 23.00 19.53 -11.04
C ASP A 907 24.32 18.75 -10.97
N PRO A 908 25.02 18.55 -12.11
CA PRO A 908 24.67 19.01 -13.46
C PRO A 908 23.52 18.21 -14.10
N PRO A 909 22.84 18.76 -15.13
CA PRO A 909 21.80 18.04 -15.88
C PRO A 909 22.32 16.74 -16.49
N SER A 910 21.54 15.66 -16.37
CA SER A 910 21.97 14.31 -16.76
C SER A 910 20.78 13.43 -17.15
N ALA A 911 20.90 12.74 -18.29
CA ALA A 911 19.96 11.69 -18.70
C ALA A 911 20.19 10.35 -17.96
N SER A 912 21.21 10.28 -17.11
CA SER A 912 21.55 9.12 -16.27
C SER A 912 21.35 9.48 -14.81
N ILE A 913 20.59 8.66 -14.09
CA ILE A 913 20.32 8.84 -12.66
C ILE A 913 20.63 7.56 -11.89
N GLU A 914 21.23 7.72 -10.72
CA GLU A 914 21.38 6.65 -9.75
C GLU A 914 20.11 6.56 -8.89
N ILE A 915 19.60 5.34 -8.74
CA ILE A 915 18.43 5.04 -7.93
C ILE A 915 18.87 4.13 -6.78
N GLU A 916 18.53 4.53 -5.57
CA GLU A 916 18.62 3.68 -4.38
C GLU A 916 17.25 3.55 -3.72
N LEU A 917 16.86 2.32 -3.44
CA LEU A 917 15.65 1.97 -2.70
C LEU A 917 16.05 1.22 -1.44
N LEU A 918 15.61 1.71 -0.27
CA LEU A 918 15.72 0.99 1.00
C LEU A 918 14.34 0.50 1.41
N ILE A 919 14.18 -0.81 1.47
CA ILE A 919 12.96 -1.46 1.94
C ILE A 919 13.21 -1.98 3.35
N THR A 920 12.28 -1.73 4.27
CA THR A 920 12.31 -2.20 5.66
C THR A 920 10.89 -2.60 6.08
N GLY A 921 10.58 -3.88 6.02
CA GLY A 921 9.24 -4.38 6.34
C GLY A 921 8.16 -3.63 5.53
N PRO A 922 7.27 -2.86 6.16
CA PRO A 922 6.20 -2.11 5.48
C PRO A 922 6.64 -0.82 4.76
N VAL A 923 7.93 -0.47 4.82
CA VAL A 923 8.46 0.83 4.38
C VAL A 923 9.32 0.70 3.13
N ALA A 924 9.16 1.62 2.18
CA ALA A 924 10.09 1.84 1.08
C ALA A 924 10.54 3.32 1.04
N SER A 925 11.85 3.55 0.96
CA SER A 925 12.45 4.88 0.83
C SER A 925 13.23 4.97 -0.48
N LEU A 926 13.12 6.11 -1.18
CA LEU A 926 13.71 6.36 -2.49
C LEU A 926 14.73 7.48 -2.43
N TRP A 927 15.90 7.24 -3.02
CA TRP A 927 16.91 8.24 -3.34
C TRP A 927 17.14 8.29 -4.85
N ILE A 928 17.28 9.50 -5.38
CA ILE A 928 17.57 9.78 -6.79
C ILE A 928 18.80 10.68 -6.84
N ALA A 929 19.83 10.27 -7.58
CA ALA A 929 21.10 10.99 -7.68
C ALA A 929 21.71 11.34 -6.30
N GLY A 930 21.63 10.39 -5.35
CA GLY A 930 22.11 10.56 -3.98
C GLY A 930 21.25 11.44 -3.07
N GLN A 931 20.19 12.06 -3.59
CA GLN A 931 19.28 12.90 -2.81
C GLN A 931 18.06 12.08 -2.36
N PHE A 932 17.66 12.23 -1.10
CA PHE A 932 16.42 11.62 -0.61
C PHE A 932 15.23 12.24 -1.35
N ALA A 933 14.51 11.41 -2.09
CA ALA A 933 13.33 11.82 -2.84
C ALA A 933 12.08 11.71 -1.96
N GLY A 934 11.82 10.53 -1.39
CA GLY A 934 10.66 10.35 -0.53
C GLY A 934 10.50 8.93 0.02
N SER A 935 9.34 8.68 0.62
CA SER A 935 9.04 7.41 1.29
C SER A 935 7.57 7.00 1.13
N TYR A 936 7.37 5.69 1.21
CA TYR A 936 6.10 5.01 1.11
C TYR A 936 5.95 4.00 2.25
N HIS A 937 4.72 3.84 2.71
CA HIS A 937 4.37 2.89 3.76
C HIS A 937 3.08 2.18 3.39
N THR A 938 3.05 0.87 3.60
CA THR A 938 1.79 0.13 3.61
C THR A 938 0.92 0.64 4.75
N VAL A 939 -0.36 0.71 4.47
CA VAL A 939 -1.34 1.37 5.35
C VAL A 939 -1.79 0.47 6.51
N ASP A 940 -1.65 -0.84 6.32
CA ASP A 940 -1.98 -1.89 7.27
C ASP A 940 -0.73 -2.52 7.91
N GLY A 941 0.43 -1.88 7.78
CA GLY A 941 1.69 -2.39 8.33
C GLY A 941 2.18 -3.71 7.72
N ALA A 942 1.54 -4.21 6.67
CA ALA A 942 1.98 -5.43 5.99
C ALA A 942 3.37 -5.22 5.37
N PRO A 943 4.30 -6.18 5.49
CA PRO A 943 5.61 -6.05 4.88
C PRO A 943 5.51 -6.03 3.35
N ILE A 944 6.43 -5.30 2.72
CA ILE A 944 6.60 -5.29 1.26
C ILE A 944 7.29 -6.61 0.88
N GLU A 945 6.52 -7.53 0.32
CA GLU A 945 6.94 -8.87 -0.14
C GLU A 945 6.51 -9.07 -1.60
N GLY A 946 7.34 -9.75 -2.40
CA GLY A 946 7.03 -10.08 -3.79
C GLY A 946 8.19 -9.83 -4.74
N TYR A 947 7.91 -9.81 -6.05
CA TYR A 947 8.92 -9.55 -7.08
C TYR A 947 9.21 -8.06 -7.22
N VAL A 948 10.40 -7.75 -7.73
CA VAL A 948 10.81 -6.41 -8.16
C VAL A 948 10.79 -6.38 -9.68
N GLY A 949 10.29 -5.28 -10.27
CA GLY A 949 10.24 -5.12 -11.72
C GLY A 949 10.49 -3.71 -12.19
N PHE A 950 10.70 -3.59 -13.49
CA PHE A 950 10.98 -2.34 -14.19
C PHE A 950 10.17 -2.27 -15.48
N GLY A 951 9.81 -1.06 -15.89
CA GLY A 951 9.02 -0.84 -17.09
C GLY A 951 9.07 0.59 -17.60
N THR A 952 8.26 0.85 -18.63
CA THR A 952 8.04 2.18 -19.20
C THR A 952 6.55 2.41 -19.40
N MET A 953 6.08 3.61 -19.09
CA MET A 953 4.75 4.09 -19.49
C MET A 953 4.79 4.85 -20.82
N SER A 954 5.96 5.41 -21.16
CA SER A 954 6.26 6.06 -22.43
C SER A 954 7.78 6.15 -22.64
N GLY A 955 8.23 6.19 -23.89
CA GLY A 955 9.65 6.34 -24.23
C GLY A 955 10.45 5.04 -24.07
N THR A 956 11.76 5.17 -23.93
CA THR A 956 12.67 4.05 -23.63
C THR A 956 13.62 4.42 -22.51
N ILE A 957 13.88 3.46 -21.62
CA ILE A 957 14.95 3.55 -20.61
C ILE A 957 15.88 2.35 -20.72
N ALA A 958 17.13 2.54 -20.29
CA ALA A 958 18.07 1.47 -20.01
C ALA A 958 18.28 1.38 -18.50
N VAL A 959 18.19 0.20 -17.93
CA VAL A 959 18.39 -0.06 -16.50
C VAL A 959 19.60 -0.95 -16.35
N ALA A 960 20.67 -0.42 -15.77
CA ALA A 960 21.85 -1.22 -15.43
C ALA A 960 21.45 -2.33 -14.46
N PRO A 961 22.13 -3.49 -14.45
CA PRO A 961 21.75 -4.62 -13.61
C PRO A 961 21.51 -4.22 -12.15
N PRO A 962 20.28 -4.35 -11.63
CA PRO A 962 19.96 -3.90 -10.28
C PRO A 962 20.61 -4.80 -9.23
N ILE A 963 21.32 -4.21 -8.27
CA ILE A 963 22.00 -4.93 -7.20
C ILE A 963 21.14 -4.84 -5.93
N VAL A 964 20.80 -5.99 -5.36
CA VAL A 964 20.12 -6.10 -4.08
C VAL A 964 21.10 -6.55 -3.01
N ARG A 965 20.97 -5.97 -1.82
CA ARG A 965 21.71 -6.40 -0.62
C ARG A 965 20.75 -6.54 0.55
N ARG A 966 20.70 -7.73 1.15
CA ARG A 966 19.93 -7.95 2.39
C ARG A 966 20.67 -7.34 3.58
N LEU A 967 19.94 -6.60 4.40
CA LEU A 967 20.44 -5.86 5.56
C LEU A 967 19.79 -6.33 6.88
N ASP A 968 19.07 -7.46 6.90
CA ASP A 968 18.35 -7.96 8.10
C ASP A 968 19.25 -8.18 9.34
N ARG A 969 20.57 -8.21 9.11
CA ARG A 969 21.62 -8.42 10.13
C ARG A 969 22.15 -7.13 10.72
N GLN A 970 21.84 -5.99 10.10
CA GLN A 970 22.26 -4.67 10.51
C GLN A 970 21.18 -4.01 11.37
N PRO A 971 21.58 -3.16 12.34
CA PRO A 971 20.63 -2.28 13.00
C PRO A 971 20.05 -1.33 11.95
N VAL A 972 18.75 -1.44 11.71
CA VAL A 972 18.00 -0.49 10.90
C VAL A 972 17.61 0.68 11.80
N ALA A 973 17.39 1.87 11.22
CA ALA A 973 16.84 3.01 11.94
C ALA A 973 15.49 2.61 12.55
N ILE A 974 15.51 2.29 13.84
CA ILE A 974 14.40 1.91 14.71
C ILE A 974 14.65 2.64 16.01
N LEU A 975 13.61 3.17 16.65
CA LEU A 975 13.72 3.63 18.02
C LEU A 975 13.44 2.44 18.96
N ASP A 976 14.50 1.85 19.50
CA ASP A 976 14.42 0.81 20.51
C ASP A 976 14.39 1.47 21.89
N LEU A 977 13.22 1.47 22.53
CA LEU A 977 13.06 2.07 23.85
C LEU A 977 13.90 1.34 24.89
N ASP A 978 13.99 0.01 24.85
CA ASP A 978 14.73 -0.77 25.85
C ASP A 978 16.24 -0.53 25.78
N ARG A 979 16.79 -0.43 24.57
CA ARG A 979 18.22 -0.18 24.36
C ARG A 979 18.59 1.30 24.36
N GLY A 980 17.62 2.19 24.16
CA GLY A 980 17.89 3.62 24.04
C GLY A 980 18.62 4.00 22.76
N THR A 981 18.50 3.20 21.70
CA THR A 981 19.19 3.40 20.42
C THR A 981 18.18 3.74 19.34
N GLY A 982 18.53 4.64 18.43
CA GLY A 982 17.71 4.95 17.26
C GLY A 982 18.14 6.20 16.51
N PRO A 983 17.40 6.61 15.46
CA PRO A 983 17.66 7.87 14.78
C PRO A 983 17.30 9.07 15.67
N GLU A 984 17.85 10.24 15.35
CA GLU A 984 17.39 11.53 15.90
C GLU A 984 15.88 11.68 15.76
N PHE A 985 15.22 12.27 16.76
CA PHE A 985 13.76 12.35 16.81
C PHE A 985 13.14 13.19 15.68
N ASP A 986 13.86 14.19 15.17
CA ASP A 986 13.50 14.93 13.95
C ASP A 986 13.36 14.02 12.72
N ARG A 987 13.93 12.81 12.76
CA ARG A 987 13.94 11.81 11.70
C ARG A 987 13.16 10.55 12.05
N LEU A 988 12.41 10.59 13.17
CA LEU A 988 11.61 9.47 13.63
C LEU A 988 10.31 9.29 12.81
N ARG A 989 9.98 10.25 11.93
CA ARG A 989 8.81 10.15 11.08
C ARG A 989 8.91 8.93 10.16
N ASN A 990 7.90 8.08 10.27
CA ASN A 990 7.73 6.77 9.66
C ASN A 990 8.82 5.75 9.98
N VAL A 991 9.44 5.89 11.16
CA VAL A 991 10.36 4.91 11.72
C VAL A 991 9.61 3.95 12.64
N SER A 992 10.01 2.68 12.66
CA SER A 992 9.46 1.71 13.61
C SER A 992 9.91 2.06 15.03
N VAL A 993 8.98 2.02 15.98
CA VAL A 993 9.17 2.25 17.41
C VAL A 993 8.93 0.94 18.13
N TYR A 994 9.97 0.46 18.81
CA TYR A 994 9.91 -0.77 19.59
C TYR A 994 9.78 -0.44 21.07
N PHE A 995 8.65 -0.82 21.66
CA PHE A 995 8.35 -0.62 23.07
C PHE A 995 8.87 -1.73 23.99
N GLY A 996 9.62 -2.71 23.50
CA GLY A 996 10.05 -3.83 24.34
C GLY A 996 8.91 -4.76 24.73
N ASP A 997 9.10 -5.47 25.83
CA ASP A 997 8.04 -6.21 26.53
C ASP A 997 7.09 -5.27 27.30
N GLN A 998 7.29 -3.95 27.22
CA GLN A 998 6.55 -2.99 28.04
C GLN A 998 5.16 -2.69 27.48
N MET A 999 4.96 -2.79 26.16
CA MET A 999 3.68 -2.53 25.49
C MET A 999 3.65 -3.11 24.07
N GLU A 1000 2.47 -3.59 23.65
CA GLU A 1000 2.10 -3.65 22.24
C GLU A 1000 1.26 -2.41 21.88
N PRO A 1001 1.59 -1.69 20.79
CA PRO A 1001 0.78 -0.57 20.33
C PRO A 1001 -0.66 -1.03 20.11
N PRO A 1002 -1.66 -0.32 20.64
CA PRO A 1002 -3.05 -0.64 20.37
C PRO A 1002 -3.33 -0.37 18.89
N THR A 1003 -4.27 -1.08 18.29
CA THR A 1003 -4.62 -0.94 16.87
C THR A 1003 -5.01 0.49 16.48
N ASN A 1004 -5.50 1.30 17.43
CA ASN A 1004 -5.88 2.70 17.23
C ASN A 1004 -4.69 3.68 17.40
N GLY A 1005 -3.49 3.15 17.60
CA GLY A 1005 -2.27 3.91 17.86
C GLY A 1005 -2.18 4.46 19.28
N ALA A 1006 -1.01 4.97 19.64
CA ALA A 1006 -0.70 5.58 20.93
C ALA A 1006 -0.07 6.96 20.74
N LEU A 1007 -0.40 7.88 21.66
CA LEU A 1007 0.27 9.17 21.75
C LEU A 1007 1.38 9.05 22.80
N VAL A 1008 2.64 9.12 22.39
CA VAL A 1008 3.80 9.03 23.28
C VAL A 1008 4.27 10.43 23.65
N LEU A 1009 4.24 10.75 24.94
CA LEU A 1009 4.93 11.88 25.53
C LEU A 1009 6.31 11.41 25.99
N TRP A 1010 7.34 11.85 25.27
CA TRP A 1010 8.73 11.55 25.59
C TRP A 1010 9.31 12.55 26.59
N ILE A 1011 9.89 12.04 27.68
CA ILE A 1011 10.63 12.82 28.67
C ILE A 1011 12.12 12.60 28.41
N PRO A 1012 12.92 13.65 28.15
CA PRO A 1012 14.30 13.46 27.73
C PRO A 1012 15.16 12.83 28.81
N SER A 1013 16.23 12.16 28.36
CA SER A 1013 17.29 11.63 29.22
C SER A 1013 17.82 12.70 30.17
N ASP A 1014 18.16 13.89 29.68
CA ASP A 1014 18.53 15.08 30.44
C ASP A 1014 17.80 16.34 29.92
N GLY A 1015 17.27 17.15 30.84
CA GLY A 1015 16.54 18.36 30.47
C GLY A 1015 17.47 19.52 30.18
N LYS A 1016 17.26 20.26 29.08
CA LYS A 1016 17.96 21.56 28.83
C LYS A 1016 17.85 22.57 29.98
N ALA A 1017 16.92 22.38 30.92
CA ALA A 1017 16.83 23.21 32.12
C ALA A 1017 18.04 23.05 33.06
N GLY A 1018 18.71 21.89 33.07
CA GLY A 1018 19.94 21.67 33.84
C GLY A 1018 21.17 22.40 33.29
N SER A 1019 21.14 22.84 32.01
CA SER A 1019 22.26 23.59 31.42
C SER A 1019 22.17 25.11 31.65
N ILE A 1020 21.08 25.61 32.23
CA ILE A 1020 20.90 27.05 32.49
C ILE A 1020 21.46 27.43 33.87
N SER A 1021 21.67 26.47 34.78
CA SER A 1021 22.30 26.73 36.09
C SER A 1021 23.82 26.55 36.09
N SER A 1022 24.45 26.10 35.00
CA SER A 1022 25.90 25.83 34.95
C SER A 1022 26.72 26.88 34.20
N ALA A 1023 26.12 27.98 33.75
CA ALA A 1023 26.87 29.03 33.06
C ALA A 1023 27.77 29.88 33.99
N ASP A 1024 27.59 29.78 35.32
CA ASP A 1024 28.35 30.57 36.30
C ASP A 1024 29.15 29.75 37.32
N ASP A 1025 29.09 28.40 37.29
CA ASP A 1025 29.85 27.56 38.24
C ASP A 1025 30.89 26.68 37.51
N GLU A 1026 32.15 26.96 37.80
CA GLU A 1026 33.31 26.19 37.36
C GLU A 1026 33.23 24.73 37.87
N GLY A 1027 32.88 23.79 36.98
CA GLY A 1027 33.36 22.41 37.02
C GLY A 1027 33.08 21.54 38.26
N GLY A 1028 32.02 21.80 39.02
CA GLY A 1028 31.60 20.94 40.13
C GLY A 1028 30.61 19.86 39.71
N GLU A 1029 30.91 18.58 39.98
CA GLU A 1029 29.92 17.50 39.96
C GLU A 1029 28.76 17.86 40.92
N LEU A 1030 27.53 17.85 40.40
CA LEU A 1030 26.32 18.01 41.23
C LEU A 1030 26.31 16.92 42.31
N SER A 1031 26.03 17.30 43.56
CA SER A 1031 25.92 16.32 44.64
C SER A 1031 24.79 15.32 44.34
N ALA A 1032 24.88 14.10 44.89
CA ALA A 1032 23.84 13.08 44.72
C ALA A 1032 22.45 13.54 45.23
N GLU A 1033 22.41 14.53 46.11
CA GLU A 1033 21.18 15.16 46.63
C GLU A 1033 20.60 16.15 45.61
N ASP A 1034 21.45 16.97 44.97
CA ASP A 1034 21.04 17.91 43.91
C ASP A 1034 20.54 17.19 42.65
N GLN A 1035 21.17 16.07 42.28
CA GLN A 1035 20.71 15.22 41.17
C GLN A 1035 19.34 14.60 41.46
N ARG A 1036 19.11 14.17 42.71
CA ARG A 1036 17.82 13.59 43.15
C ARG A 1036 16.72 14.66 43.16
N ASP A 1037 17.03 15.87 43.57
CA ASP A 1037 16.10 17.00 43.54
C ASP A 1037 15.73 17.40 42.11
N ASP A 1038 16.68 17.38 41.18
CA ASP A 1038 16.41 17.68 39.78
C ASP A 1038 15.53 16.62 39.09
N ILE A 1039 15.82 15.33 39.32
CA ILE A 1039 14.95 14.22 38.88
C ILE A 1039 13.54 14.39 39.43
N THR A 1040 13.41 14.76 40.71
CA THR A 1040 12.11 14.97 41.37
C THR A 1040 11.35 16.16 40.75
N ARG A 1041 12.04 17.27 40.43
CA ARG A 1041 11.44 18.42 39.73
C ARG A 1041 10.95 18.05 38.32
N GLU A 1042 11.74 17.28 37.59
CA GLU A 1042 11.39 16.88 36.21
C GLU A 1042 10.26 15.84 36.19
N ILE A 1043 10.23 14.90 37.15
CA ILE A 1043 9.06 14.03 37.41
C ILE A 1043 7.82 14.88 37.66
N ALA A 1044 7.88 15.84 38.58
CA ALA A 1044 6.72 16.69 38.91
C ALA A 1044 6.25 17.51 37.70
N ARG A 1045 7.17 17.93 36.82
CA ARG A 1045 6.84 18.65 35.59
C ARG A 1045 6.21 17.73 34.55
N ALA A 1046 6.76 16.53 34.34
CA ALA A 1046 6.20 15.50 33.47
C ALA A 1046 4.79 15.09 33.91
N ARG A 1047 4.56 14.90 35.22
CA ARG A 1047 3.23 14.63 35.80
C ARG A 1047 2.21 15.70 35.41
N ARG A 1048 2.52 16.98 35.70
CA ARG A 1048 1.64 18.10 35.32
C ARG A 1048 1.38 18.16 33.82
N THR A 1049 2.41 17.94 33.00
CA THR A 1049 2.28 17.94 31.54
C THR A 1049 1.38 16.81 31.05
N ALA A 1050 1.56 15.59 31.56
CA ALA A 1050 0.76 14.43 31.17
C ALA A 1050 -0.72 14.63 31.54
N VAL A 1051 -1.02 15.14 32.74
CA VAL A 1051 -2.39 15.46 33.17
C VAL A 1051 -3.02 16.53 32.27
N GLN A 1052 -2.33 17.65 32.02
CA GLN A 1052 -2.82 18.70 31.11
C GLN A 1052 -3.06 18.18 29.68
N LEU A 1053 -2.23 17.25 29.23
CA LEU A 1053 -2.37 16.61 27.94
C LEU A 1053 -3.61 15.71 27.90
N LEU A 1054 -3.83 14.89 28.94
CA LEU A 1054 -5.04 14.06 29.08
C LEU A 1054 -6.32 14.90 29.13
N GLU A 1055 -6.33 16.01 29.87
CA GLU A 1055 -7.47 16.95 29.89
C GLU A 1055 -7.74 17.55 28.50
N ARG A 1056 -6.69 17.81 27.70
CA ARG A 1056 -6.84 18.31 26.33
C ARG A 1056 -7.30 17.20 25.37
N MET A 1057 -6.77 15.98 25.53
CA MET A 1057 -7.21 14.79 24.81
C MET A 1057 -8.70 14.54 25.04
N SER A 1058 -9.15 14.60 26.30
CA SER A 1058 -10.56 14.46 26.68
C SER A 1058 -11.43 15.52 25.98
N ARG A 1059 -11.04 16.80 26.02
CA ARG A 1059 -11.77 17.89 25.35
C ARG A 1059 -11.84 17.75 23.83
N ASN A 1060 -10.82 17.15 23.21
CA ASN A 1060 -10.73 16.97 21.77
C ASN A 1060 -11.23 15.59 21.30
N GLY A 1061 -11.81 14.75 22.18
CA GLY A 1061 -12.31 13.43 21.81
C GLY A 1061 -11.22 12.43 21.37
N VAL A 1062 -9.97 12.63 21.80
CA VAL A 1062 -8.86 11.72 21.51
C VAL A 1062 -9.02 10.49 22.41
N GLY A 1063 -8.93 9.29 21.87
CA GLY A 1063 -9.04 8.05 22.69
C GLY A 1063 -8.02 6.98 22.33
N GLN A 1064 -6.92 7.38 21.71
CA GLN A 1064 -5.64 6.70 21.84
C GLN A 1064 -5.12 6.85 23.28
N PRO A 1065 -4.45 5.83 23.85
CA PRO A 1065 -3.81 5.97 25.15
C PRO A 1065 -2.65 6.97 25.08
N LEU A 1066 -2.46 7.68 26.18
CA LEU A 1066 -1.21 8.42 26.44
C LEU A 1066 -0.16 7.45 26.97
N VAL A 1067 1.00 7.42 26.34
CA VAL A 1067 2.19 6.70 26.82
C VAL A 1067 3.20 7.73 27.31
N VAL A 1068 3.55 7.70 28.59
CA VAL A 1068 4.60 8.57 29.15
C VAL A 1068 5.89 7.77 29.22
N ALA A 1069 6.85 8.12 28.36
CA ALA A 1069 8.14 7.46 28.27
C ALA A 1069 9.18 8.21 29.11
N PHE A 1070 9.64 7.60 30.21
CA PHE A 1070 10.68 8.16 31.09
C PHE A 1070 12.05 7.51 30.88
N PRO A 1071 13.16 8.20 31.19
CA PRO A 1071 14.46 7.55 31.24
C PRO A 1071 14.51 6.50 32.35
N ARG A 1072 15.17 5.35 32.12
CA ARG A 1072 15.28 4.24 33.10
C ARG A 1072 15.79 4.68 34.47
N ARG A 1073 16.63 5.72 34.56
CA ARG A 1073 17.11 6.25 35.85
C ARG A 1073 15.99 6.77 36.78
N PHE A 1074 14.82 7.09 36.22
CA PHE A 1074 13.66 7.58 36.97
C PHE A 1074 12.91 6.44 37.67
N GLU A 1075 13.11 5.18 37.27
CA GLU A 1075 12.36 4.02 37.75
C GLU A 1075 12.48 3.82 39.27
N LYS A 1076 13.64 4.14 39.87
CA LYS A 1076 13.88 4.00 41.31
C LYS A 1076 13.27 5.13 42.16
N VAL A 1077 12.93 6.25 41.54
CA VAL A 1077 12.45 7.47 42.22
C VAL A 1077 10.96 7.69 41.99
N LEU A 1078 10.44 7.27 40.84
CA LEU A 1078 9.04 7.39 40.48
C LEU A 1078 8.19 6.43 41.31
N ASP A 1079 7.26 6.97 42.11
CA ASP A 1079 6.14 6.19 42.63
C ASP A 1079 5.16 5.88 41.50
N ARG A 1080 5.45 4.78 40.80
CA ARG A 1080 4.71 4.34 39.62
C ARG A 1080 3.23 4.11 39.93
N ALA A 1081 2.92 3.45 41.05
CA ALA A 1081 1.55 3.12 41.41
C ALA A 1081 0.72 4.39 41.66
N ALA A 1082 1.29 5.38 42.36
CA ALA A 1082 0.61 6.66 42.58
C ALA A 1082 0.42 7.46 41.29
N PHE A 1083 1.40 7.44 40.37
CA PHE A 1083 1.29 8.17 39.11
C PHE A 1083 0.35 7.47 38.11
N ASP A 1084 0.37 6.14 38.03
CA ASP A 1084 -0.60 5.37 37.23
C ASP A 1084 -2.04 5.68 37.68
N ALA A 1085 -2.30 5.75 39.00
CA ALA A 1085 -3.60 6.14 39.54
C ALA A 1085 -4.00 7.58 39.14
N GLU A 1086 -3.08 8.55 39.25
CA GLU A 1086 -3.33 9.95 38.85
C GLU A 1086 -3.63 10.09 37.35
N LEU A 1087 -2.87 9.38 36.49
CA LEU A 1087 -3.12 9.37 35.06
C LEU A 1087 -4.47 8.73 34.74
N GLN A 1088 -4.84 7.66 35.44
CA GLN A 1088 -6.10 6.97 35.24
C GLN A 1088 -7.30 7.81 35.69
N ASP A 1089 -7.18 8.57 36.79
CA ASP A 1089 -8.19 9.54 37.25
C ASP A 1089 -8.36 10.71 36.28
N SER A 1090 -7.30 11.09 35.57
CA SER A 1090 -7.29 12.20 34.60
C SER A 1090 -7.61 11.77 33.17
N ALA A 1091 -7.67 10.46 32.90
CA ALA A 1091 -7.89 9.93 31.58
C ALA A 1091 -9.34 10.17 31.10
N PRO A 1092 -9.56 10.35 29.79
CA PRO A 1092 -10.91 10.41 29.24
C PRO A 1092 -11.75 9.19 29.65
N GLU A 1093 -13.01 9.42 30.02
CA GLU A 1093 -13.93 8.36 30.41
C GLU A 1093 -14.08 7.36 29.24
N ASN A 1094 -13.64 6.10 29.46
CA ASN A 1094 -13.56 5.00 28.49
C ASN A 1094 -12.43 5.06 27.43
N SER A 1095 -11.32 5.78 27.67
CA SER A 1095 -10.11 5.59 26.87
C SER A 1095 -9.33 4.34 27.28
N VAL A 1096 -8.48 3.82 26.39
CA VAL A 1096 -7.45 2.84 26.80
C VAL A 1096 -6.61 3.46 27.92
N PRO A 1097 -6.36 2.77 29.05
CA PRO A 1097 -5.63 3.34 30.16
C PRO A 1097 -4.27 3.88 29.72
N PRO A 1098 -3.87 5.08 30.19
CA PRO A 1098 -2.53 5.60 29.95
C PRO A 1098 -1.50 4.64 30.54
N ARG A 1099 -0.30 4.63 29.95
CA ARG A 1099 0.79 3.74 30.40
C ARG A 1099 2.08 4.49 30.62
N ILE A 1100 2.82 4.05 31.62
CA ILE A 1100 4.20 4.47 31.87
C ILE A 1100 5.15 3.41 31.31
N VAL A 1101 6.09 3.85 30.47
CA VAL A 1101 7.18 3.03 29.91
C VAL A 1101 8.53 3.69 30.22
N PHE A 1102 9.60 2.90 30.25
CA PHE A 1102 10.96 3.37 30.53
C PHE A 1102 11.88 3.14 29.35
N HIS A 1103 12.63 4.16 28.95
CA HIS A 1103 13.60 4.07 27.86
C HIS A 1103 15.06 4.08 28.36
N GLY A 1104 15.93 3.39 27.62
CA GLY A 1104 17.35 3.27 27.88
C GLY A 1104 18.22 4.42 27.36
N VAL A 1105 17.64 5.46 26.73
CA VAL A 1105 18.43 6.60 26.19
C VAL A 1105 19.18 7.28 27.34
N THR A 1106 20.50 7.36 27.22
CA THR A 1106 21.43 8.00 28.17
C THR A 1106 22.11 9.22 27.55
N ASP A 1107 22.52 10.18 28.38
CA ASP A 1107 23.31 11.33 27.95
C ASP A 1107 24.73 10.90 27.53
N PRO A 1108 25.23 11.33 26.35
CA PRO A 1108 26.63 11.12 25.96
C PRO A 1108 27.64 11.68 26.98
N ALA A 1109 27.29 12.67 27.80
CA ALA A 1109 28.19 13.21 28.83
C ALA A 1109 28.35 12.31 30.07
N ALA A 1110 27.46 11.33 30.29
CA ALA A 1110 27.52 10.42 31.43
C ALA A 1110 28.32 9.13 31.16
N ALA A 1111 28.82 8.94 29.93
CA ALA A 1111 29.70 7.83 29.55
C ALA A 1111 31.17 8.14 29.88
N GLU A 1112 31.44 8.55 31.11
CA GLU A 1112 32.81 8.65 31.64
C GLU A 1112 33.21 7.31 32.26
N ASP A 1113 33.42 6.29 31.43
CA ASP A 1113 34.43 5.24 31.64
C ASP A 1113 34.32 4.16 30.55
N GLU A 1114 35.48 3.75 30.06
CA GLU A 1114 35.76 2.74 29.02
C GLU A 1114 35.78 3.22 27.56
N ALA A 1115 37.02 3.40 27.10
CA ALA A 1115 37.46 3.75 25.76
C ALA A 1115 36.73 3.02 24.61
N SER A 1116 35.99 3.77 23.80
CA SER A 1116 36.04 3.65 22.33
C SER A 1116 35.54 4.93 21.66
N ASP A 1117 36.35 5.48 20.76
CA ASP A 1117 36.04 6.67 19.95
C ASP A 1117 34.91 6.44 18.91
N GLU A 1118 34.22 5.30 18.94
CA GLU A 1118 33.25 4.90 17.91
C GLU A 1118 31.77 5.17 18.28
N HIS A 1119 31.45 5.68 19.47
CA HIS A 1119 30.06 5.90 19.93
C HIS A 1119 29.78 7.34 20.41
N ARG A 1120 30.17 8.36 19.65
CA ARG A 1120 29.62 9.73 19.82
C ARG A 1120 28.18 9.79 19.29
N PHE A 1121 27.22 9.25 20.03
CA PHE A 1121 25.81 9.55 19.79
C PHE A 1121 25.47 10.89 20.44
N GLU A 1122 25.21 11.93 19.65
CA GLU A 1122 24.42 13.05 20.15
C GLU A 1122 23.10 12.47 20.69
N ALA A 1123 22.63 12.93 21.86
CA ALA A 1123 21.39 12.41 22.46
C ALA A 1123 20.27 12.45 21.42
N ILE A 1124 19.67 11.29 21.11
CA ILE A 1124 18.69 11.15 20.02
C ILE A 1124 17.44 12.04 20.20
N ASP A 1125 17.16 12.45 21.44
CA ASP A 1125 16.07 13.34 21.84
C ASP A 1125 16.49 14.83 21.95
N GLN A 1126 17.78 15.14 21.76
CA GLN A 1126 18.41 16.45 21.91
C GLN A 1126 18.08 17.18 23.24
N GLY A 1127 17.77 16.43 24.31
CA GLY A 1127 17.38 16.97 25.61
C GLY A 1127 16.03 17.71 25.62
N ARG A 1128 15.14 17.41 24.66
CA ARG A 1128 13.81 18.03 24.54
C ARG A 1128 12.71 17.02 24.85
N ARG A 1129 11.55 17.53 25.26
CA ARG A 1129 10.31 16.73 25.27
C ARG A 1129 9.78 16.59 23.85
N TRP A 1130 9.22 15.43 23.55
CA TRP A 1130 8.64 15.16 22.25
C TRP A 1130 7.23 14.59 22.40
N LEU A 1131 6.43 14.83 21.37
CA LEU A 1131 5.13 14.22 21.20
C LEU A 1131 5.19 13.39 19.91
N ILE A 1132 4.95 12.10 20.06
CA ILE A 1132 5.07 11.12 18.97
C ILE A 1132 3.74 10.40 18.85
N PHE A 1133 3.13 10.39 17.67
CA PHE A 1133 2.00 9.51 17.40
C PHE A 1133 2.52 8.23 16.74
N VAL A 1134 2.31 7.09 17.41
CA VAL A 1134 2.70 5.76 16.92
C VAL A 1134 1.43 5.00 16.56
N ASP A 1135 1.33 4.46 15.35
CA ASP A 1135 0.15 3.70 14.94
C ASP A 1135 0.11 2.29 15.55
N GLY A 1136 -0.96 1.53 15.26
CA GLY A 1136 -1.12 0.16 15.74
C GLY A 1136 -0.13 -0.87 15.19
N PHE A 1137 0.72 -0.46 14.26
CA PHE A 1137 1.81 -1.29 13.72
C PHE A 1137 3.16 -0.89 14.30
N GLY A 1138 3.19 -0.01 15.31
CA GLY A 1138 4.43 0.46 15.91
C GLY A 1138 5.21 1.42 15.02
N VAL A 1139 4.57 2.11 14.07
CA VAL A 1139 5.23 3.09 13.22
C VAL A 1139 4.94 4.50 13.72
N ALA A 1140 5.98 5.29 13.99
CA ALA A 1140 5.83 6.70 14.35
C ALA A 1140 5.35 7.52 13.14
N ARG A 1141 4.06 7.84 13.05
CA ARG A 1141 3.47 8.61 11.94
C ARG A 1141 3.67 10.11 12.08
N MET A 1142 3.87 10.58 13.31
CA MET A 1142 4.18 11.97 13.59
C MET A 1142 5.16 12.04 14.76
N CYS A 1143 6.13 12.93 14.67
CA CYS A 1143 7.05 13.27 15.75
C CYS A 1143 7.25 14.78 15.72
N GLN A 1144 7.12 15.45 16.87
CA GLN A 1144 7.41 16.87 17.00
C GLN A 1144 7.85 17.25 18.40
N THR A 1145 8.63 18.32 18.50
CA THR A 1145 8.99 18.88 19.82
C THR A 1145 7.74 19.31 20.57
N PHE A 1146 7.64 18.90 21.83
CA PHE A 1146 6.51 19.24 22.68
C PHE A 1146 6.72 20.61 23.33
N THR A 1147 5.89 21.58 22.94
CA THR A 1147 5.91 22.95 23.51
C THR A 1147 4.78 23.18 24.50
N SER A 1148 3.58 22.65 24.23
CA SER A 1148 2.41 22.74 25.11
C SER A 1148 1.34 21.71 24.72
N ALA A 1149 0.35 21.49 25.60
CA ALA A 1149 -0.79 20.60 25.32
C ALA A 1149 -1.64 21.05 24.12
N ALA A 1150 -1.58 22.34 23.72
CA ALA A 1150 -2.27 22.85 22.53
C ALA A 1150 -1.76 22.21 21.22
N ALA A 1151 -0.58 21.58 21.23
CA ALA A 1151 -0.02 20.86 20.10
C ALA A 1151 -0.94 19.73 19.56
N ILE A 1152 -1.86 19.21 20.38
CA ILE A 1152 -2.88 18.24 19.95
C ILE A 1152 -3.80 18.80 18.87
N SER A 1153 -4.12 20.10 18.94
CA SER A 1153 -5.02 20.78 18.00
C SER A 1153 -4.29 21.29 16.75
N GLN A 1154 -3.06 20.84 16.50
CA GLN A 1154 -2.38 21.13 15.24
C GLN A 1154 -2.92 20.19 14.17
N HIS A 1155 -3.31 20.74 13.02
CA HIS A 1155 -3.94 20.02 11.92
C HIS A 1155 -3.27 18.67 11.57
N GLN A 1156 -1.94 18.56 11.66
CA GLN A 1156 -1.23 17.32 11.37
C GLN A 1156 -1.45 16.21 12.42
N LEU A 1157 -1.39 16.56 13.71
CA LEU A 1157 -1.59 15.62 14.81
C LEU A 1157 -3.08 15.28 14.92
N GLU A 1158 -3.94 16.29 14.84
CA GLU A 1158 -5.40 16.11 14.86
C GLU A 1158 -5.85 15.18 13.74
N HIS A 1159 -5.35 15.34 12.51
CA HIS A 1159 -5.63 14.42 11.41
C HIS A 1159 -5.34 12.97 11.80
N TRP A 1160 -4.16 12.67 12.35
CA TRP A 1160 -3.79 11.30 12.71
C TRP A 1160 -4.58 10.75 13.90
N LEU A 1161 -4.81 11.58 14.92
CA LEU A 1161 -5.63 11.20 16.07
C LEU A 1161 -7.06 10.90 15.64
N THR A 1162 -7.62 11.63 14.66
CA THR A 1162 -8.94 11.39 14.09
C THR A 1162 -8.95 10.15 13.19
N VAL A 1163 -8.00 10.02 12.26
CA VAL A 1163 -7.90 8.89 11.31
C VAL A 1163 -7.79 7.54 12.02
N PHE A 1164 -7.03 7.50 13.11
CA PHE A 1164 -6.85 6.29 13.90
C PHE A 1164 -7.73 6.25 15.14
N ARG A 1165 -8.62 7.22 15.36
CA ARG A 1165 -9.39 7.36 16.61
C ARG A 1165 -9.96 6.03 17.07
N ASP A 1166 -10.62 5.33 16.15
CA ASP A 1166 -11.49 4.20 16.46
C ASP A 1166 -11.01 2.85 15.92
N HIS A 1167 -9.84 2.80 15.27
CA HIS A 1167 -9.33 1.58 14.65
C HIS A 1167 -9.02 0.47 15.67
N GLY A 1168 -9.90 -0.52 15.80
CA GLY A 1168 -9.76 -1.67 16.71
C GLY A 1168 -9.79 -1.32 18.20
N ARG A 1169 -10.51 -0.25 18.58
CA ARG A 1169 -10.80 0.02 20.00
C ARG A 1169 -11.66 -1.11 20.60
N PRO A 1170 -11.50 -1.42 21.91
CA PRO A 1170 -12.57 -2.05 22.68
C PRO A 1170 -13.83 -1.17 22.66
N GLU A 1171 -15.02 -1.77 22.75
CA GLU A 1171 -16.30 -1.04 22.81
C GLU A 1171 -16.26 0.00 23.94
N ARG A 1172 -16.29 1.29 23.57
CA ARG A 1172 -16.56 2.38 24.51
C ARG A 1172 -18.06 2.45 24.72
N LYS A 1173 -18.49 2.57 25.97
CA LYS A 1173 -19.88 2.90 26.28
C LYS A 1173 -20.13 4.37 25.88
N LEU A 1174 -20.67 4.56 24.70
CA LEU A 1174 -21.16 5.87 24.24
C LEU A 1174 -22.51 6.14 24.90
N PRO A 1175 -22.95 7.42 24.99
CA PRO A 1175 -24.27 7.74 25.52
C PRO A 1175 -25.32 6.97 24.72
N GLU A 1176 -26.23 6.27 25.40
CA GLU A 1176 -27.44 5.80 24.74
C GLU A 1176 -28.19 7.03 24.24
N PHE A 1177 -28.38 7.09 22.94
CA PHE A 1177 -29.13 8.16 22.30
C PHE A 1177 -30.48 7.60 21.88
N SER A 1178 -31.54 8.13 22.46
CA SER A 1178 -32.92 7.86 22.05
C SER A 1178 -33.48 9.12 21.41
N ARG A 1179 -34.07 8.99 20.22
CA ARG A 1179 -34.81 10.08 19.59
C ARG A 1179 -35.83 10.62 20.60
N PRO A 1180 -35.92 11.96 20.79
CA PRO A 1180 -36.99 12.52 21.61
C PRO A 1180 -38.32 11.99 21.07
N PRO A 1181 -39.27 11.56 21.94
CA PRO A 1181 -40.59 11.17 21.46
C PRO A 1181 -41.15 12.34 20.66
N ALA A 1182 -41.63 12.05 19.45
CA ALA A 1182 -42.28 13.06 18.63
C ALA A 1182 -43.36 13.72 19.50
N GLU A 1183 -43.28 15.01 19.74
CA GLU A 1183 -44.40 15.75 20.32
C GLU A 1183 -45.58 15.46 19.40
N GLU A 1184 -46.61 14.78 19.93
CA GLU A 1184 -47.88 14.68 19.25
C GLU A 1184 -48.32 16.12 19.01
N ASP A 1185 -48.30 16.52 17.75
CA ASP A 1185 -48.80 17.80 17.27
C ASP A 1185 -50.33 17.81 17.53
N GLU A 1186 -50.72 18.00 18.79
CA GLU A 1186 -52.06 18.37 19.20
C GLU A 1186 -52.28 19.77 18.64
N GLY A 1187 -52.75 19.80 17.39
CA GLY A 1187 -52.75 20.99 16.55
C GLY A 1187 -53.16 22.30 17.22
N GLN A 1188 -52.45 23.36 16.85
CA GLN A 1188 -52.90 24.75 16.94
C GLN A 1188 -52.80 25.46 15.59
#